data_AF-J4I8F8-F1
#
_entry.id   AF-J4I8F8-F1
#
_cell.length_a   1.000
_cell.length_b   1.000
_cell.length_c   1.000
_cell.angle_alpha   90.00
_cell.angle_beta   90.00
_cell.angle_gamma   90.00
#
_symmetry.space_group_name_H-M   'P 1'
#
loop_
_entity.id
_entity.type
_entity.pdbx_description
1 polymer ?
#
loop_
_entity_poly.entity_id
_entity_poly.type
_entity_poly.pdbx_seq_one_letter_code
_entity_poly.pdbx_strand_id
1 'polypeptide(L)'
;MNEKTLPVVSPAHDSRINKHAHRSSRLIVVCIVIQVAILVYRLTGPPKSFSRILPAQSEPDFSHLADHCAHVSPITASSFLDRQQSLAQTLHALNISAYVAEPGPSAGYFANLSSSQWGLSERPLLLIVSPKADAEDNIRAQVSILTPAFEVTRAKLLSIPTPSDIEYVSWPEDVDPFSTAVSAISSLSGNTIVVDGMVRSFISDGLKKAAPNSRIALAPVEIRRLRERKSEQELEIMKCVNEVRRILVCHGLFMIVCDKVTVLAIRAVRENMYIGMRESEARRMIVGALGAAGLRDPSALTLFGENAALPHGSGTDRILGPHDFVLIDCDGSLHGYQSDVTRTFALPGSSIHAAHLRLWHLVHSAQANALRAARNGTMTADVDRAARDTFAAQSYAQYFTHRLGHGIGLEVHESPYLRGGSDDLILTGHTFSDEPGIYIEGQVGVRLEDCFYVHEDGNAVLLTAGNVLFNNQYSGPTPYLIENRGKEILTSVESLSRSSQSVCTLAVGLPSPAPSMPSPEEATTSDAPAPVPAAATDFRSLGLIDPLLEALEQLNFKHPTDIQVEALPHALQGRDIIGVASTGSGKTAAFALPILQKLWEEPKGLFACVLAPTRELAYQISQQFEGLGSAMGVRCVTIVGGLDMMAQSVALAKRPHIVVATPGRLIDHLENTKGFSLRGLKFLVLDEADRLLDMDFGPIIDKILKIIPKERTTYLFSATMTTKVAKLQRASLSNPVRVEVSEKYSTVSTLLQYYLFIPLVQKDVHLIYLANTLAQNSIIIFTRTVHDAQRLSIILRTLGFPAVPLHGQLSQSARLGALGKFKSGGRKILVATDVASRGLDIPHVDVVINYDIPTHSKDYIHRVGRTARAGRSGKSVTLVTQYDVELIQRIETTIGKKMELWPTDAEEIALLRERVDEASRVAINELKEQAGMKKSVHGRKRRKEEGGGDDRDRDDDTVEAGMPSRKKRPKMRR
;
A
#
# COMPACT_ATOMS: atom_id res chain seq x y z
N MET A 1 73.72 16.96 -87.09
CA MET A 1 73.83 18.30 -86.48
C MET A 1 72.64 18.47 -85.55
N ASN A 2 72.77 17.96 -84.32
CA ASN A 2 72.88 18.72 -83.05
C ASN A 2 71.51 19.29 -82.63
N GLU A 3 70.86 18.97 -81.50
CA GLU A 3 71.27 18.24 -80.30
C GLU A 3 69.98 17.85 -79.48
N LYS A 4 69.90 16.56 -79.12
CA LYS A 4 69.23 15.84 -77.99
C LYS A 4 68.01 16.38 -77.17
N THR A 5 66.92 15.58 -77.21
CA THR A 5 66.05 15.00 -76.13
C THR A 5 65.05 15.82 -75.26
N LEU A 6 63.72 15.64 -75.54
CA LEU A 6 62.54 15.15 -74.74
C LEU A 6 62.42 15.38 -73.19
N PRO A 7 61.21 15.28 -72.56
CA PRO A 7 59.98 16.09 -72.64
C PRO A 7 59.41 16.49 -71.23
N VAL A 8 58.61 17.56 -71.05
CA VAL A 8 57.83 17.76 -69.80
C VAL A 8 56.44 18.37 -70.07
N VAL A 9 55.42 17.71 -69.51
CA VAL A 9 53.98 17.97 -69.59
C VAL A 9 53.53 19.01 -68.54
N SER A 10 52.44 19.72 -68.85
CA SER A 10 51.80 20.83 -68.12
C SER A 10 51.61 20.68 -66.60
N PRO A 11 51.56 21.79 -65.83
CA PRO A 11 50.86 21.84 -64.55
C PRO A 11 49.53 22.61 -64.66
N ALA A 12 48.45 21.96 -64.26
CA ALA A 12 47.23 22.61 -63.82
C ALA A 12 47.34 22.88 -62.30
N HIS A 13 47.37 24.15 -61.91
CA HIS A 13 47.12 24.61 -60.54
C HIS A 13 46.43 25.98 -60.63
N ASP A 14 45.22 26.13 -60.10
CA ASP A 14 45.04 26.61 -58.72
C ASP A 14 43.56 26.90 -58.42
N SER A 15 42.91 26.02 -57.67
CA SER A 15 41.53 26.21 -57.19
C SER A 15 41.43 26.05 -55.66
N ARG A 16 42.52 26.34 -54.92
CA ARG A 16 42.55 26.23 -53.46
C ARG A 16 42.44 27.55 -52.69
N ILE A 17 42.50 28.70 -53.34
CA ILE A 17 42.58 29.99 -52.62
C ILE A 17 41.20 30.54 -52.20
N ASN A 18 40.10 30.23 -52.90
CA ASN A 18 38.79 30.83 -52.59
C ASN A 18 37.95 30.16 -51.49
N LYS A 19 38.37 29.00 -50.95
CA LYS A 19 37.63 28.33 -49.84
C LYS A 19 38.12 28.72 -48.44
N HIS A 20 39.29 29.34 -48.31
CA HIS A 20 39.82 29.76 -47.00
C HIS A 20 39.30 31.12 -46.53
N ALA A 21 39.01 32.06 -47.44
CA ALA A 21 38.50 33.38 -47.05
C ALA A 21 37.12 33.31 -46.38
N HIS A 22 36.22 32.44 -46.86
CA HIS A 22 34.85 32.33 -46.32
C HIS A 22 34.74 31.60 -44.97
N ARG A 23 35.72 30.76 -44.61
CA ARG A 23 35.74 30.07 -43.30
C ARG A 23 36.32 30.95 -42.20
N SER A 24 37.31 31.78 -42.52
CA SER A 24 37.93 32.69 -41.55
C SER A 24 36.97 33.80 -41.11
N SER A 25 36.15 34.36 -42.00
CA SER A 25 35.16 35.38 -41.65
C SER A 25 34.05 34.85 -40.73
N ARG A 26 33.61 33.60 -40.91
CA ARG A 26 32.62 32.97 -40.03
C ARG A 26 33.19 32.66 -38.64
N LEU A 27 34.44 32.25 -38.57
CA LEU A 27 35.09 31.97 -37.29
C LEU A 27 35.33 33.26 -36.50
N ILE A 28 35.71 34.35 -37.17
CA ILE A 28 35.90 35.67 -36.55
C ILE A 28 34.56 36.22 -36.04
N VAL A 29 33.47 36.11 -36.81
CA VAL A 29 32.13 36.53 -36.35
C VAL A 29 31.67 35.70 -35.16
N VAL A 30 31.90 34.38 -35.16
CA VAL A 30 31.56 33.52 -34.01
C VAL A 30 32.41 33.87 -32.78
N CYS A 31 33.70 34.14 -32.94
CA CYS A 31 34.56 34.57 -31.84
C CYS A 31 34.17 35.93 -31.28
N ILE A 32 33.76 36.89 -32.14
CA ILE A 32 33.26 38.19 -31.71
C ILE A 32 31.91 38.04 -30.98
N VAL A 33 31.00 37.21 -31.48
CA VAL A 33 29.71 36.94 -30.81
C VAL A 33 29.93 36.28 -29.44
N ILE A 34 30.88 35.35 -29.33
CA ILE A 34 31.22 34.70 -28.06
C ILE A 34 31.90 35.69 -27.10
N GLN A 35 32.82 36.54 -27.59
CA GLN A 35 33.47 37.55 -26.75
C GLN A 35 32.49 38.65 -26.29
N VAL A 36 31.56 39.07 -27.15
CA VAL A 36 30.47 39.99 -26.77
C VAL A 36 29.53 39.32 -25.78
N ALA A 37 29.19 38.04 -25.95
CA ALA A 37 28.37 37.30 -24.99
C ALA A 37 29.06 37.14 -23.62
N ILE A 38 30.37 36.91 -23.60
CA ILE A 38 31.17 36.84 -22.37
C ILE A 38 31.30 38.22 -21.71
N LEU A 39 31.48 39.28 -22.51
CA LEU A 39 31.56 40.65 -22.01
C LEU A 39 30.21 41.12 -21.45
N VAL A 40 29.10 40.80 -22.13
CA VAL A 40 27.74 41.02 -21.62
C VAL A 40 27.54 40.23 -20.33
N TYR A 41 27.88 38.94 -20.28
CA TYR A 41 27.77 38.12 -19.07
C TYR A 41 28.62 38.64 -17.90
N ARG A 42 29.79 39.23 -18.18
CA ARG A 42 30.66 39.84 -17.16
C ARG A 42 30.19 41.22 -16.70
N LEU A 43 29.57 42.02 -17.57
CA LEU A 43 29.06 43.35 -17.24
C LEU A 43 27.65 43.32 -16.63
N THR A 44 26.81 42.35 -16.99
CA THR A 44 25.45 42.20 -16.47
C THR A 44 25.36 41.24 -15.27
N GLY A 45 26.44 40.50 -14.98
CA GLY A 45 26.40 39.34 -14.09
C GLY A 45 25.53 38.21 -14.68
N PRO A 46 25.41 37.05 -14.01
CA PRO A 46 24.41 36.06 -14.40
C PRO A 46 23.04 36.76 -14.45
N PRO A 47 22.16 36.43 -15.41
CA PRO A 47 20.80 36.93 -15.37
C PRO A 47 20.29 36.58 -13.97
N LYS A 48 19.98 37.61 -13.17
CA LYS A 48 19.15 37.40 -11.99
C LYS A 48 17.98 36.63 -12.54
N SER A 49 17.87 35.36 -12.20
CA SER A 49 16.66 34.66 -12.48
C SER A 49 15.61 35.53 -11.82
N PHE A 50 14.75 36.13 -12.63
CA PHE A 50 13.38 36.36 -12.20
C PHE A 50 12.71 34.98 -12.04
N SER A 51 13.34 34.06 -11.29
CA SER A 51 12.68 33.61 -10.10
C SER A 51 12.32 34.89 -9.35
N ARG A 52 11.11 35.39 -9.60
CA ARG A 52 10.27 35.64 -8.43
C ARG A 52 10.50 34.39 -7.59
N ILE A 53 11.31 34.53 -6.54
CA ILE A 53 11.07 33.78 -5.33
C ILE A 53 9.60 34.13 -5.09
N LEU A 54 8.70 33.30 -5.62
CA LEU A 54 7.38 33.24 -5.05
C LEU A 54 7.74 32.95 -3.60
N PRO A 55 7.44 33.88 -2.67
CA PRO A 55 7.64 33.59 -1.26
C PRO A 55 7.05 32.19 -1.05
N ALA A 56 7.72 31.33 -0.28
CA ALA A 56 7.14 30.06 0.13
C ALA A 56 5.67 30.33 0.40
N GLN A 57 4.77 29.87 -0.50
CA GLN A 57 3.40 30.36 -0.49
C GLN A 57 2.92 29.98 0.89
N SER A 58 2.64 30.98 1.73
CA SER A 58 2.00 30.76 3.01
C SER A 58 0.81 29.86 2.72
N GLU A 59 0.71 28.73 3.41
CA GLU A 59 -0.43 27.84 3.22
C GLU A 59 -1.71 28.70 3.25
N PRO A 60 -2.62 28.51 2.28
CA PRO A 60 -3.79 29.37 2.15
C PRO A 60 -4.57 29.40 3.46
N ASP A 61 -5.01 30.61 3.85
CA ASP A 61 -5.71 30.81 5.10
C ASP A 61 -7.18 30.38 4.98
N PHE A 62 -7.50 29.27 5.64
CA PHE A 62 -8.87 28.74 5.73
C PHE A 62 -9.60 29.20 7.00
N SER A 63 -9.11 30.22 7.71
CA SER A 63 -9.74 30.76 8.93
C SER A 63 -11.18 31.23 8.74
N HIS A 64 -11.58 31.61 7.52
CA HIS A 64 -12.97 31.93 7.19
C HIS A 64 -13.94 30.73 7.30
N LEU A 65 -13.41 29.51 7.35
CA LEU A 65 -14.17 28.29 7.64
C LEU A 65 -14.28 28.04 9.16
N ALA A 66 -13.55 28.77 10.01
CA ALA A 66 -13.62 28.61 11.45
C ALA A 66 -15.04 28.87 11.98
N ASP A 67 -15.38 28.19 13.07
CA ASP A 67 -16.68 28.30 13.75
C ASP A 67 -17.91 27.84 12.92
N HIS A 68 -17.67 27.26 11.74
CA HIS A 68 -18.74 26.85 10.84
C HIS A 68 -19.70 25.83 11.47
N CYS A 69 -19.15 24.72 11.98
CA CYS A 69 -19.91 23.71 12.70
C CYS A 69 -20.26 24.10 14.16
N ALA A 70 -19.84 25.28 14.64
CA ALA A 70 -19.93 25.60 16.08
C ALA A 70 -21.35 25.75 16.61
N HIS A 71 -22.31 26.07 15.72
CA HIS A 71 -23.73 26.21 16.08
C HIS A 71 -24.45 24.87 16.26
N VAL A 72 -23.92 23.79 15.69
CA VAL A 72 -24.54 22.46 15.76
C VAL A 72 -24.15 21.79 17.09
N SER A 73 -25.16 21.46 17.88
CA SER A 73 -24.98 20.81 19.18
C SER A 73 -24.85 19.29 19.04
N PRO A 74 -24.12 18.61 19.94
CA PRO A 74 -24.12 17.15 19.99
C PRO A 74 -25.51 16.61 20.36
N ILE A 75 -25.72 15.31 20.12
CA ILE A 75 -26.94 14.59 20.53
C ILE A 75 -27.19 14.81 22.03
N THR A 76 -28.42 15.18 22.39
CA THR A 76 -28.76 15.50 23.78
C THR A 76 -28.91 14.23 24.61
N ALA A 77 -28.75 14.36 25.93
CA ALA A 77 -28.97 13.24 26.84
C ALA A 77 -30.38 12.64 26.71
N SER A 78 -31.41 13.47 26.50
CA SER A 78 -32.80 13.00 26.30
C SER A 78 -32.93 12.10 25.07
N SER A 79 -32.30 12.45 23.95
CA SER A 79 -32.32 11.64 22.73
C SER A 79 -31.70 10.26 22.95
N PHE A 80 -30.67 10.13 23.79
CA PHE A 80 -30.12 8.82 24.16
C PHE A 80 -31.11 8.00 25.00
N LEU A 81 -31.85 8.63 25.91
CA LEU A 81 -32.89 7.94 26.69
C LEU A 81 -34.01 7.40 25.78
N ASP A 82 -34.46 8.20 24.82
CA ASP A 82 -35.49 7.80 23.85
C ASP A 82 -35.03 6.63 22.97
N ARG A 83 -33.75 6.61 22.58
CA ARG A 83 -33.14 5.51 21.82
C ARG A 83 -33.04 4.22 22.64
N GLN A 84 -32.60 4.31 23.89
CA GLN A 84 -32.57 3.17 24.81
C GLN A 84 -33.97 2.61 25.03
N GLN A 85 -34.95 3.50 25.21
CA GLN A 85 -36.35 3.16 25.39
C GLN A 85 -36.94 2.47 24.14
N SER A 86 -36.66 2.99 22.94
CA SER A 86 -37.07 2.39 21.66
C SER A 86 -36.46 1.01 21.46
N LEU A 87 -35.19 0.82 21.84
CA LEU A 87 -34.52 -0.47 21.83
C LEU A 87 -35.21 -1.46 22.78
N ALA A 88 -35.50 -1.05 24.02
CA ALA A 88 -36.20 -1.90 24.99
C ALA A 88 -37.60 -2.31 24.51
N GLN A 89 -38.37 -1.38 23.94
CA GLN A 89 -39.69 -1.70 23.37
C GLN A 89 -39.59 -2.68 22.20
N THR A 90 -38.59 -2.50 21.33
CA THR A 90 -38.34 -3.41 20.19
C THR A 90 -37.93 -4.80 20.69
N LEU A 91 -37.05 -4.88 21.69
CA LEU A 91 -36.66 -6.14 22.32
C LEU A 91 -37.86 -6.86 22.93
N HIS A 92 -38.71 -6.14 23.66
CA HIS A 92 -39.93 -6.70 24.24
C HIS A 92 -40.89 -7.22 23.16
N ALA A 93 -41.16 -6.44 22.11
CA ALA A 93 -42.04 -6.82 21.02
C ALA A 93 -41.56 -8.07 20.25
N LEU A 94 -40.25 -8.27 20.15
CA LEU A 94 -39.63 -9.44 19.52
C LEU A 94 -39.40 -10.61 20.47
N ASN A 95 -39.82 -10.49 21.73
CA ASN A 95 -39.55 -11.47 22.78
C ASN A 95 -38.05 -11.78 22.94
N ILE A 96 -37.22 -10.73 23.01
CA ILE A 96 -35.76 -10.80 23.19
C ILE A 96 -35.42 -10.27 24.59
N SER A 97 -34.57 -11.00 25.31
CA SER A 97 -34.22 -10.72 26.71
C SER A 97 -33.16 -9.63 26.88
N ALA A 98 -32.21 -9.51 25.95
CA ALA A 98 -31.17 -8.49 26.02
C ALA A 98 -30.51 -8.25 24.66
N TYR A 99 -30.06 -7.01 24.47
CA TYR A 99 -29.14 -6.59 23.42
C TYR A 99 -27.76 -6.34 24.02
N VAL A 100 -26.72 -6.92 23.41
CA VAL A 100 -25.33 -6.78 23.85
C VAL A 100 -24.47 -6.16 22.76
N ALA A 101 -23.72 -5.11 23.09
CA ALA A 101 -22.80 -4.44 22.17
C ALA A 101 -21.45 -4.12 22.83
N GLU A 102 -20.39 -4.10 22.03
CA GLU A 102 -19.09 -3.57 22.43
C GLU A 102 -18.99 -2.06 22.13
N PRO A 103 -18.06 -1.30 22.76
CA PRO A 103 -17.78 0.08 22.39
C PRO A 103 -17.54 0.24 20.89
N GLY A 104 -18.36 1.06 20.25
CA GLY A 104 -18.44 1.13 18.79
C GLY A 104 -19.65 1.96 18.33
N PRO A 105 -20.04 1.90 17.06
CA PRO A 105 -21.10 2.73 16.49
C PRO A 105 -22.48 2.50 17.13
N SER A 106 -22.89 1.24 17.32
CA SER A 106 -24.18 0.94 17.94
C SER A 106 -24.20 1.32 19.43
N ALA A 107 -23.14 1.03 20.19
CA ALA A 107 -23.04 1.48 21.58
C ALA A 107 -22.90 3.01 21.68
N GLY A 108 -22.27 3.64 20.69
CA GLY A 108 -22.23 5.08 20.48
C GLY A 108 -23.62 5.66 20.27
N TYR A 109 -24.46 5.03 19.46
CA TYR A 109 -25.84 5.44 19.19
C TYR A 109 -26.74 5.34 20.42
N PHE A 110 -26.72 4.20 21.13
CA PHE A 110 -27.60 3.95 22.27
C PHE A 110 -27.10 4.54 23.59
N ALA A 111 -25.80 4.63 23.81
CA ALA A 111 -25.22 4.90 25.13
C ALA A 111 -24.06 5.91 25.12
N ASN A 112 -23.77 6.58 24.00
CA ASN A 112 -22.62 7.47 23.86
C ASN A 112 -21.28 6.78 24.21
N LEU A 113 -21.17 5.50 23.89
CA LEU A 113 -20.02 4.65 24.20
C LEU A 113 -19.24 4.29 22.94
N SER A 114 -18.20 5.06 22.64
CA SER A 114 -17.36 4.88 21.45
C SER A 114 -16.03 4.17 21.73
N SER A 115 -15.43 3.60 20.69
CA SER A 115 -14.12 2.94 20.78
C SER A 115 -12.97 3.90 21.09
N SER A 116 -13.16 5.22 20.90
CA SER A 116 -12.17 6.25 21.27
C SER A 116 -12.12 6.52 22.78
N GLN A 117 -13.26 6.34 23.46
CA GLN A 117 -13.35 6.43 24.93
C GLN A 117 -12.88 5.12 25.59
N TRP A 118 -13.18 3.97 24.95
CA TRP A 118 -12.78 2.66 25.43
C TRP A 118 -12.34 1.72 24.30
N GLY A 119 -11.03 1.49 24.20
CA GLY A 119 -10.47 0.56 23.20
C GLY A 119 -10.86 -0.90 23.47
N LEU A 120 -11.08 -1.65 22.39
CA LEU A 120 -11.35 -3.09 22.46
C LEU A 120 -10.11 -3.85 22.96
N SER A 121 -10.30 -4.79 23.88
CA SER A 121 -9.23 -5.64 24.43
C SER A 121 -9.74 -7.06 24.70
N GLU A 122 -8.89 -7.96 25.17
CA GLU A 122 -9.29 -9.29 25.65
C GLU A 122 -10.17 -9.24 26.91
N ARG A 123 -10.14 -8.11 27.64
CA ARG A 123 -10.96 -7.86 28.82
C ARG A 123 -12.23 -7.13 28.37
N PRO A 124 -13.39 -7.80 28.28
CA PRO A 124 -14.59 -7.20 27.71
C PRO A 124 -15.13 -6.07 28.57
N LEU A 125 -15.52 -4.99 27.89
CA LEU A 125 -16.48 -4.00 28.39
C LEU A 125 -17.70 -4.08 27.47
N LEU A 126 -18.87 -4.41 28.02
CA LEU A 126 -20.09 -4.65 27.22
C LEU A 126 -21.20 -3.70 27.67
N LEU A 127 -21.85 -3.07 26.70
CA LEU A 127 -23.17 -2.47 26.87
C LEU A 127 -24.22 -3.58 26.82
N ILE A 128 -25.06 -3.66 27.84
CA ILE A 128 -26.19 -4.58 27.91
C ILE A 128 -27.46 -3.74 28.09
N VAL A 129 -28.43 -3.91 27.19
CA VAL A 129 -29.74 -3.27 27.29
C VAL A 129 -30.82 -4.34 27.36
N SER A 130 -31.62 -4.31 28.43
CA SER A 130 -32.70 -5.27 28.70
C SER A 130 -34.05 -4.56 28.83
N PRO A 131 -35.15 -5.12 28.31
CA PRO A 131 -36.48 -4.60 28.55
C PRO A 131 -36.97 -5.00 29.95
N LYS A 132 -37.44 -4.03 30.73
CA LYS A 132 -37.97 -4.24 32.08
C LYS A 132 -39.36 -3.62 32.20
N ALA A 133 -40.38 -4.43 32.48
CA ALA A 133 -41.70 -3.94 32.82
C ALA A 133 -41.67 -3.27 34.20
N ASP A 134 -42.23 -2.06 34.32
CA ASP A 134 -42.48 -1.42 35.61
C ASP A 134 -43.77 -1.93 36.26
N ALA A 135 -44.12 -1.41 37.44
CA ALA A 135 -45.30 -1.84 38.20
C ALA A 135 -46.64 -1.59 37.48
N GLU A 136 -46.63 -0.77 36.43
CA GLU A 136 -47.78 -0.42 35.59
C GLU A 136 -47.73 -1.16 34.23
N ASP A 137 -46.86 -2.15 34.09
CA ASP A 137 -46.61 -2.93 32.86
C ASP A 137 -46.04 -2.09 31.69
N ASN A 138 -45.53 -0.89 31.98
CA ASN A 138 -44.81 -0.10 30.98
C ASN A 138 -43.38 -0.63 30.85
N ILE A 139 -42.97 -0.94 29.62
CA ILE A 139 -41.60 -1.37 29.33
C ILE A 139 -40.65 -0.19 29.47
N ARG A 140 -39.54 -0.37 30.20
CA ARG A 140 -38.43 0.58 30.32
C ARG A 140 -37.11 -0.07 29.95
N ALA A 141 -36.17 0.74 29.48
CA ALA A 141 -34.80 0.28 29.24
C ALA A 141 -34.02 0.15 30.55
N GLN A 142 -33.50 -1.05 30.82
CA GLN A 142 -32.46 -1.27 31.83
C GLN A 142 -31.10 -1.32 31.11
N VAL A 143 -30.21 -0.39 31.45
CA VAL A 143 -28.85 -0.29 30.88
C VAL A 143 -27.83 -0.75 31.93
N SER A 144 -27.03 -1.74 31.56
CA SER A 144 -25.95 -2.27 32.39
C SER A 144 -24.63 -2.26 31.61
N ILE A 145 -23.52 -2.02 32.31
CA ILE A 145 -22.16 -2.03 31.76
C ILE A 145 -21.37 -3.14 32.44
N LEU A 146 -21.08 -4.20 31.70
CA LEU A 146 -20.10 -5.19 32.14
C LEU A 146 -18.71 -4.57 32.05
N THR A 147 -17.92 -4.64 33.12
CA THR A 147 -16.57 -4.07 33.16
C THR A 147 -15.63 -4.87 34.07
N PRO A 148 -14.32 -4.94 33.79
CA PRO A 148 -13.38 -5.60 34.69
C PRO A 148 -13.38 -4.91 36.06
N ALA A 149 -13.32 -5.68 37.15
CA ALA A 149 -13.44 -5.15 38.51
C ALA A 149 -12.43 -4.05 38.85
N PHE A 150 -11.18 -4.17 38.37
CA PHE A 150 -10.13 -3.17 38.58
C PHE A 150 -10.29 -1.89 37.73
N GLU A 151 -11.24 -1.88 36.78
CA GLU A 151 -11.50 -0.78 35.83
C GLU A 151 -12.86 -0.11 36.05
N VAL A 152 -13.62 -0.54 37.05
CA VAL A 152 -14.95 0.04 37.39
C VAL A 152 -14.90 1.55 37.57
N THR A 153 -13.88 2.07 38.26
CA THR A 153 -13.73 3.51 38.47
C THR A 153 -13.57 4.27 37.15
N ARG A 154 -12.83 3.71 36.19
CA ARG A 154 -12.67 4.31 34.87
C ARG A 154 -13.94 4.19 34.04
N ALA A 155 -14.64 3.06 34.11
CA ALA A 155 -15.92 2.86 33.45
C ALA A 155 -16.98 3.87 33.94
N LYS A 156 -17.00 4.17 35.24
CA LYS A 156 -17.87 5.21 35.85
C LYS A 156 -17.59 6.63 35.38
N LEU A 157 -16.43 6.91 34.76
CA LEU A 157 -16.11 8.21 34.17
C LEU A 157 -16.65 8.37 32.74
N LEU A 158 -17.21 7.30 32.16
CA LEU A 158 -17.84 7.37 30.84
C LEU A 158 -19.14 8.17 30.94
N SER A 159 -19.33 9.11 30.02
CA SER A 159 -20.52 9.98 29.97
C SER A 159 -21.71 9.28 29.30
N ILE A 160 -22.18 8.19 29.91
CA ILE A 160 -23.30 7.38 29.44
C ILE A 160 -24.62 7.99 29.93
N PRO A 161 -25.50 8.49 29.04
CA PRO A 161 -26.76 9.13 29.45
C PRO A 161 -27.77 8.07 29.88
N THR A 162 -28.27 8.15 31.12
CA THR A 162 -29.32 7.25 31.66
C THR A 162 -30.22 8.00 32.67
N PRO A 163 -31.47 7.56 32.89
CA PRO A 163 -32.44 8.32 33.70
C PRO A 163 -32.16 8.26 35.21
N SER A 164 -31.59 7.18 35.75
CA SER A 164 -31.06 7.04 37.13
C SER A 164 -30.41 5.66 37.28
N ASP A 165 -29.16 5.61 37.76
CA ASP A 165 -28.37 4.41 38.11
C ASP A 165 -28.16 3.36 37.01
N ILE A 166 -27.18 3.62 36.14
CA ILE A 166 -26.55 2.59 35.32
C ILE A 166 -25.93 1.50 36.21
N GLU A 167 -26.21 0.24 35.89
CA GLU A 167 -25.67 -0.88 36.64
C GLU A 167 -24.27 -1.22 36.11
N TYR A 168 -23.22 -0.87 36.87
CA TYR A 168 -21.87 -1.32 36.56
C TYR A 168 -21.64 -2.71 37.13
N VAL A 169 -21.72 -3.71 36.26
CA VAL A 169 -21.54 -5.11 36.60
C VAL A 169 -20.05 -5.44 36.50
N SER A 170 -19.40 -5.58 37.65
CA SER A 170 -17.98 -5.88 37.70
C SER A 170 -17.70 -7.38 37.68
N TRP A 171 -16.71 -7.79 36.90
CA TRP A 171 -16.22 -9.17 36.90
C TRP A 171 -14.75 -9.23 37.40
N PRO A 172 -14.44 -10.07 38.40
CA PRO A 172 -13.06 -10.34 38.82
C PRO A 172 -12.25 -11.03 37.71
N GLU A 173 -10.95 -10.79 37.63
CA GLU A 173 -10.11 -11.31 36.53
C GLU A 173 -10.02 -12.85 36.49
N ASP A 174 -10.28 -13.51 37.63
CA ASP A 174 -10.34 -14.96 37.80
C ASP A 174 -11.73 -15.57 37.55
N VAL A 175 -12.73 -14.75 37.20
CA VAL A 175 -14.10 -15.18 36.91
C VAL A 175 -14.40 -15.02 35.42
N ASP A 176 -15.20 -15.93 34.87
CA ASP A 176 -15.69 -15.83 33.50
C ASP A 176 -16.59 -14.57 33.32
N PRO A 177 -16.17 -13.56 32.53
CA PRO A 177 -16.95 -12.35 32.35
C PRO A 177 -18.34 -12.59 31.75
N PHE A 178 -18.49 -13.64 30.93
CA PHE A 178 -19.74 -13.91 30.24
C PHE A 178 -20.80 -14.49 31.18
N SER A 179 -20.40 -15.34 32.12
CA SER A 179 -21.27 -15.82 33.21
C SER A 179 -21.79 -14.65 34.06
N THR A 180 -20.92 -13.68 34.37
CA THR A 180 -21.31 -12.44 35.05
C THR A 180 -22.26 -11.59 34.20
N ALA A 181 -21.99 -11.46 32.90
CA ALA A 181 -22.85 -10.73 31.96
C ALA A 181 -24.27 -11.32 31.88
N VAL A 182 -24.37 -12.64 31.76
CA VAL A 182 -25.66 -13.37 31.70
C VAL A 182 -26.43 -13.22 33.01
N SER A 183 -25.73 -13.25 34.16
CA SER A 183 -26.35 -13.07 35.47
C SER A 183 -26.96 -11.68 35.67
N ALA A 184 -26.46 -10.68 34.95
CA ALA A 184 -26.98 -9.31 34.99
C ALA A 184 -28.24 -9.09 34.12
N ILE A 185 -28.59 -10.04 33.26
CA ILE A 185 -29.79 -9.95 32.41
C ILE A 185 -31.01 -10.33 33.25
N SER A 186 -31.76 -9.33 33.71
CA SER A 186 -32.91 -9.55 34.58
C SER A 186 -34.10 -10.13 33.78
N SER A 187 -34.50 -11.36 34.13
CA SER A 187 -35.56 -12.16 33.49
C SER A 187 -35.36 -12.51 32.01
N LEU A 188 -34.96 -13.76 31.74
CA LEU A 188 -34.88 -14.34 30.39
C LEU A 188 -36.28 -14.70 29.83
N SER A 189 -37.24 -13.78 29.88
CA SER A 189 -38.63 -14.02 29.44
C SER A 189 -38.74 -14.55 28.01
N GLY A 190 -37.86 -14.07 27.11
CA GLY A 190 -37.77 -14.48 25.70
C GLY A 190 -36.71 -15.53 25.37
N ASN A 191 -35.93 -15.98 26.36
CA ASN A 191 -34.85 -16.96 26.23
C ASN A 191 -33.86 -16.70 25.07
N THR A 192 -33.78 -15.46 24.58
CA THR A 192 -32.95 -15.05 23.43
C THR A 192 -32.15 -13.82 23.81
N ILE A 193 -30.84 -13.86 23.62
CA ILE A 193 -29.94 -12.71 23.75
C ILE A 193 -29.41 -12.42 22.36
N VAL A 194 -29.51 -11.17 21.94
CA VAL A 194 -28.97 -10.76 20.66
C VAL A 194 -27.70 -9.93 20.85
N VAL A 195 -26.71 -10.18 20.00
CA VAL A 195 -25.46 -9.42 19.98
C VAL A 195 -25.44 -8.52 18.75
N ASP A 196 -24.88 -7.32 18.90
CA ASP A 196 -24.64 -6.41 17.78
C ASP A 196 -23.78 -7.07 16.69
N GLY A 197 -24.01 -6.71 15.43
CA GLY A 197 -23.34 -7.32 14.28
C GLY A 197 -21.82 -7.14 14.25
N MET A 198 -21.30 -6.14 14.96
CA MET A 198 -19.88 -5.81 15.03
C MET A 198 -19.16 -6.41 16.24
N VAL A 199 -19.89 -7.18 17.07
CA VAL A 199 -19.32 -7.84 18.26
C VAL A 199 -18.33 -8.92 17.84
N ARG A 200 -17.17 -8.96 18.50
CA ARG A 200 -16.13 -9.96 18.21
C ARG A 200 -16.62 -11.36 18.56
N SER A 201 -16.24 -12.35 17.75
CA SER A 201 -16.75 -13.73 17.85
C SER A 201 -16.60 -14.34 19.24
N PHE A 202 -15.47 -14.11 19.92
CA PHE A 202 -15.22 -14.65 21.26
C PHE A 202 -16.21 -14.15 22.33
N ILE A 203 -16.79 -12.95 22.14
CA ILE A 203 -17.86 -12.44 23.01
C ILE A 203 -19.13 -13.25 22.77
N SER A 204 -19.52 -13.41 21.51
CA SER A 204 -20.71 -14.18 21.14
C SER A 204 -20.60 -15.66 21.57
N ASP A 205 -19.42 -16.26 21.43
CA ASP A 205 -19.15 -17.64 21.82
C ASP A 205 -19.06 -17.79 23.34
N GLY A 206 -18.49 -16.80 24.02
CA GLY A 206 -18.49 -16.69 25.48
C GLY A 206 -19.91 -16.64 26.07
N LEU A 207 -20.77 -15.79 25.51
CA LEU A 207 -22.18 -15.70 25.90
C LEU A 207 -22.94 -17.00 25.62
N LYS A 208 -22.69 -17.67 24.48
CA LYS A 208 -23.29 -18.99 24.18
C LYS A 208 -22.92 -20.03 25.22
N LYS A 209 -21.66 -20.03 25.66
CA LYS A 209 -21.17 -20.96 26.70
C LYS A 209 -21.77 -20.65 28.07
N ALA A 210 -21.92 -19.37 28.40
CA ALA A 210 -22.45 -18.92 29.69
C ALA A 210 -23.98 -19.06 29.82
N ALA A 211 -24.72 -19.03 28.72
CA ALA A 211 -26.18 -19.19 28.68
C ALA A 211 -26.60 -20.39 27.80
N PRO A 212 -26.30 -21.64 28.20
CA PRO A 212 -26.55 -22.83 27.37
C PRO A 212 -28.04 -23.08 27.09
N ASN A 213 -28.92 -22.56 27.94
CA ASN A 213 -30.36 -22.69 27.79
C ASN A 213 -30.97 -21.57 26.94
N SER A 214 -30.21 -20.54 26.55
CA SER A 214 -30.69 -19.38 25.79
C SER A 214 -30.13 -19.35 24.39
N ARG A 215 -30.91 -18.81 23.45
CA ARG A 215 -30.48 -18.60 22.06
C ARG A 215 -29.64 -17.33 21.97
N ILE A 216 -28.38 -17.45 21.57
CA ILE A 216 -27.55 -16.29 21.21
C ILE A 216 -27.58 -16.10 19.69
N ALA A 217 -28.06 -14.95 19.23
CA ALA A 217 -28.19 -14.63 17.80
C ALA A 217 -27.65 -13.23 17.49
N LEU A 218 -27.45 -12.93 16.20
CA LEU A 218 -27.20 -11.54 15.78
C LEU A 218 -28.48 -10.71 15.91
N ALA A 219 -28.32 -9.43 16.21
CA ALA A 219 -29.43 -8.48 16.26
C ALA A 219 -30.20 -8.49 14.92
N PRO A 220 -31.54 -8.69 14.95
CA PRO A 220 -32.34 -8.72 13.74
C PRO A 220 -32.48 -7.31 13.14
N VAL A 221 -33.03 -7.25 11.92
CA VAL A 221 -33.09 -6.02 11.12
C VAL A 221 -33.90 -4.92 11.81
N GLU A 222 -34.91 -5.26 12.60
CA GLU A 222 -35.73 -4.33 13.37
C GLU A 222 -34.89 -3.51 14.38
N ILE A 223 -33.90 -4.15 15.02
CA ILE A 223 -32.97 -3.48 15.93
C ILE A 223 -31.97 -2.63 15.14
N ARG A 224 -31.43 -3.19 14.04
CA ARG A 224 -30.48 -2.48 13.17
C ARG A 224 -31.09 -1.17 12.65
N ARG A 225 -32.35 -1.23 12.21
CA ARG A 225 -33.14 -0.11 11.68
C ARG A 225 -33.31 1.07 12.63
N LEU A 226 -33.21 0.86 13.95
CA LEU A 226 -33.25 1.96 14.92
C LEU A 226 -32.11 2.95 14.67
N ARG A 227 -30.91 2.45 14.32
CA ARG A 227 -29.76 3.29 13.99
C ARG A 227 -29.70 3.68 12.51
N GLU A 228 -30.13 2.81 11.60
CA GLU A 228 -30.10 3.10 10.15
C GLU A 228 -31.02 4.28 9.78
N ARG A 229 -32.04 4.57 10.59
CA ARG A 229 -32.98 5.67 10.39
C ARG A 229 -32.62 6.87 11.27
N LYS A 230 -32.17 7.95 10.65
CA LYS A 230 -31.69 9.15 11.34
C LYS A 230 -32.85 10.02 11.81
N SER A 231 -32.77 10.47 13.06
CA SER A 231 -33.65 11.50 13.60
C SER A 231 -33.34 12.88 13.00
N GLU A 232 -34.22 13.86 13.18
CA GLU A 232 -33.98 15.24 12.72
C GLU A 232 -32.68 15.83 13.27
N GLN A 233 -32.37 15.55 14.54
CA GLN A 233 -31.14 16.00 15.20
C GLN A 233 -29.89 15.40 14.54
N GLU A 234 -29.95 14.13 14.14
CA GLU A 234 -28.87 13.46 13.41
C GLU A 234 -28.70 14.03 12.01
N LEU A 235 -29.82 14.24 11.33
CA LEU A 235 -29.83 14.85 10.00
C LEU A 235 -29.29 16.28 10.05
N GLU A 236 -29.51 17.05 11.12
CA GLU A 236 -28.90 18.38 11.28
C GLU A 236 -27.37 18.32 11.34
N ILE A 237 -26.81 17.37 12.11
CA ILE A 237 -25.36 17.14 12.18
C ILE A 237 -24.83 16.69 10.81
N MET A 238 -25.47 15.69 10.20
CA MET A 238 -25.06 15.13 8.92
C MET A 238 -25.16 16.15 7.78
N LYS A 239 -26.19 16.99 7.79
CA LYS A 239 -26.31 18.15 6.90
C LYS A 239 -25.14 19.11 7.12
N CYS A 240 -24.83 19.50 8.35
CA CYS A 240 -23.73 20.42 8.61
C CYS A 240 -22.38 19.91 8.08
N VAL A 241 -22.12 18.62 8.28
CA VAL A 241 -20.90 17.95 7.81
C VAL A 241 -20.85 17.86 6.27
N ASN A 242 -21.95 17.48 5.62
CA ASN A 242 -21.93 17.14 4.20
C ASN A 242 -22.38 18.28 3.25
N GLU A 243 -23.07 19.32 3.73
CA GLU A 243 -23.89 20.15 2.86
C GLU A 243 -23.19 21.27 2.08
N VAL A 244 -23.93 21.83 1.11
CA VAL A 244 -23.66 23.01 0.31
C VAL A 244 -24.88 23.95 0.32
N ARG A 245 -24.68 25.28 0.33
CA ARG A 245 -25.65 26.16 -0.34
C ARG A 245 -25.01 27.21 -1.24
N ARG A 246 -25.74 27.55 -2.32
CA ARG A 246 -25.47 28.64 -3.28
C ARG A 246 -25.99 29.96 -2.71
N ILE A 247 -25.19 31.01 -2.85
CA ILE A 247 -25.56 32.42 -2.66
C ILE A 247 -26.75 32.75 -3.56
N LEU A 248 -27.88 33.17 -2.98
CA LEU A 248 -28.92 33.88 -3.72
C LEU A 248 -28.54 35.37 -3.72
N VAL A 249 -28.12 35.89 -4.87
CA VAL A 249 -27.96 37.34 -5.05
C VAL A 249 -29.36 37.94 -5.23
N CYS A 250 -29.97 38.40 -4.14
CA CYS A 250 -31.08 39.35 -4.23
C CYS A 250 -30.50 40.76 -4.36
N HIS A 251 -31.02 41.53 -5.31
CA HIS A 251 -30.68 42.93 -5.53
C HIS A 251 -30.96 43.75 -4.25
N GLY A 252 -29.89 44.16 -3.56
CA GLY A 252 -29.91 45.23 -2.58
C GLY A 252 -30.27 44.81 -1.15
N LEU A 253 -29.34 45.11 -0.24
CA LEU A 253 -29.39 45.06 1.23
C LEU A 253 -29.29 43.68 1.93
N PHE A 254 -28.16 43.55 2.65
CA PHE A 254 -27.81 42.64 3.75
C PHE A 254 -28.10 41.13 3.56
N MET A 255 -27.05 40.38 3.23
CA MET A 255 -27.00 38.92 3.33
C MET A 255 -26.36 38.50 4.66
N ILE A 256 -27.07 37.72 5.48
CA ILE A 256 -26.47 36.81 6.45
C ILE A 256 -26.29 35.47 5.72
N VAL A 257 -25.04 35.07 5.52
CA VAL A 257 -24.65 33.83 4.84
C VAL A 257 -24.50 32.73 5.91
N CYS A 258 -25.19 31.59 5.74
CA CYS A 258 -24.88 30.35 6.45
C CYS A 258 -24.52 29.29 5.40
N ASP A 259 -23.22 29.04 5.20
CA ASP A 259 -22.71 27.99 4.30
C ASP A 259 -22.62 26.60 5.05
N LYS A 260 -22.02 25.50 4.51
CA LYS A 260 -21.90 24.10 5.11
C LYS A 260 -20.64 23.30 4.66
N VAL A 261 -20.08 22.30 5.40
CA VAL A 261 -18.60 22.04 5.51
C VAL A 261 -17.81 21.25 4.42
N THR A 262 -18.00 19.94 4.20
CA THR A 262 -17.01 19.13 3.43
C THR A 262 -16.87 19.59 1.98
N VAL A 263 -18.00 19.90 1.32
CA VAL A 263 -17.98 20.41 -0.04
C VAL A 263 -17.46 21.86 -0.10
N LEU A 264 -17.66 22.68 0.95
CA LEU A 264 -17.01 24.00 1.03
C LEU A 264 -15.50 23.88 1.09
N ALA A 265 -14.96 22.95 1.87
CA ALA A 265 -13.52 22.71 1.93
C ALA A 265 -12.98 22.37 0.53
N ILE A 266 -13.66 21.49 -0.22
CA ILE A 266 -13.30 21.18 -1.62
C ILE A 266 -13.30 22.45 -2.49
N ARG A 267 -14.29 23.34 -2.33
CA ARG A 267 -14.40 24.59 -3.10
C ARG A 267 -13.31 25.60 -2.75
N ALA A 268 -13.10 25.86 -1.46
CA ALA A 268 -12.08 26.77 -0.97
C ALA A 268 -10.68 26.32 -1.42
N VAL A 269 -10.42 25.00 -1.39
CA VAL A 269 -9.18 24.44 -1.94
C VAL A 269 -9.12 24.62 -3.45
N ARG A 270 -10.21 24.31 -4.18
CA ARG A 270 -10.25 24.43 -5.65
C ARG A 270 -9.88 25.83 -6.14
N GLU A 271 -10.27 26.89 -5.44
CA GLU A 271 -9.92 28.28 -5.78
C GLU A 271 -8.41 28.56 -5.68
N ASN A 272 -7.70 27.77 -4.87
CA ASN A 272 -6.26 27.87 -4.67
C ASN A 272 -5.48 26.84 -5.53
N MET A 273 -6.18 25.95 -6.26
CA MET A 273 -5.55 24.97 -7.14
C MET A 273 -5.08 25.58 -8.46
N TYR A 274 -3.96 25.10 -8.98
CA TYR A 274 -3.40 25.54 -10.25
C TYR A 274 -2.75 24.39 -11.03
N ILE A 275 -2.70 24.52 -12.35
CA ILE A 275 -1.97 23.58 -13.22
C ILE A 275 -0.49 23.61 -12.85
N GLY A 276 0.09 22.45 -12.52
CA GLY A 276 1.43 22.33 -11.95
C GLY A 276 1.46 21.98 -10.46
N MET A 277 0.31 22.03 -9.76
CA MET A 277 0.17 21.60 -8.36
C MET A 277 0.37 20.10 -8.21
N ARG A 278 0.89 19.66 -7.06
CA ARG A 278 1.05 18.23 -6.71
C ARG A 278 -0.15 17.68 -5.93
N GLU A 279 -0.43 16.39 -6.09
CA GLU A 279 -1.50 15.70 -5.34
C GLU A 279 -1.31 15.84 -3.83
N SER A 280 -0.08 15.71 -3.33
CA SER A 280 0.25 15.87 -1.90
C SER A 280 0.04 17.29 -1.38
N GLU A 281 0.20 18.32 -2.22
CA GLU A 281 -0.09 19.70 -1.87
C GLU A 281 -1.60 19.91 -1.75
N ALA A 282 -2.35 19.48 -2.77
CA ALA A 282 -3.82 19.56 -2.76
C ALA A 282 -4.44 18.80 -1.58
N ARG A 283 -3.94 17.59 -1.30
CA ARG A 283 -4.37 16.76 -0.16
C ARG A 283 -4.18 17.49 1.17
N ARG A 284 -3.01 18.12 1.37
CA ARG A 284 -2.72 18.87 2.59
C ARG A 284 -3.64 20.07 2.75
N MET A 285 -3.95 20.77 1.66
CA MET A 285 -4.91 21.89 1.68
C MET A 285 -6.32 21.42 2.04
N ILE A 286 -6.79 20.26 1.53
CA ILE A 286 -8.10 19.70 1.89
C ILE A 286 -8.16 19.36 3.38
N VAL A 287 -7.17 18.61 3.88
CA VAL A 287 -7.11 18.25 5.31
C VAL A 287 -7.07 19.51 6.20
N GLY A 288 -6.31 20.54 5.79
CA GLY A 288 -6.26 21.83 6.46
C GLY A 288 -7.61 22.56 6.47
N ALA A 289 -8.31 22.59 5.33
CA ALA A 289 -9.61 23.23 5.21
C ALA A 289 -10.70 22.51 6.02
N LEU A 290 -10.74 21.17 6.01
CA LEU A 290 -11.67 20.38 6.82
C LEU A 290 -11.44 20.57 8.33
N GLY A 291 -10.17 20.59 8.75
CA GLY A 291 -9.80 20.87 10.13
C GLY A 291 -10.15 22.30 10.56
N ALA A 292 -9.92 23.29 9.70
CA ALA A 292 -10.33 24.67 9.95
C ALA A 292 -11.85 24.80 10.09
N ALA A 293 -12.62 24.00 9.36
CA ALA A 293 -14.08 23.94 9.46
C ALA A 293 -14.63 23.25 10.71
N GLY A 294 -13.76 22.69 11.55
CA GLY A 294 -14.14 22.07 12.83
C GLY A 294 -14.44 20.57 12.75
N LEU A 295 -14.16 19.91 11.62
CA LEU A 295 -14.26 18.46 11.54
C LEU A 295 -13.10 17.78 12.28
N ARG A 296 -13.40 16.64 12.90
CA ARG A 296 -12.43 15.77 13.55
C ARG A 296 -12.00 14.66 12.62
N ASP A 297 -10.76 14.21 12.81
CA ASP A 297 -10.13 13.13 12.06
C ASP A 297 -10.23 13.29 10.52
N PRO A 298 -9.97 14.50 9.95
CA PRO A 298 -10.14 14.71 8.52
C PRO A 298 -9.14 13.88 7.69
N SER A 299 -9.65 13.19 6.67
CA SER A 299 -8.85 12.50 5.66
C SER A 299 -9.18 13.01 4.27
N ALA A 300 -8.21 12.86 3.37
CA ALA A 300 -8.43 13.13 1.95
C ALA A 300 -7.52 12.27 1.08
N LEU A 301 -8.10 11.70 0.04
CA LEU A 301 -7.45 11.18 -1.14
C LEU A 301 -7.58 12.22 -2.26
N THR A 302 -6.46 12.53 -2.92
CA THR A 302 -6.44 13.47 -4.03
C THR A 302 -5.66 12.85 -5.18
N LEU A 303 -6.31 12.75 -6.33
CA LEU A 303 -5.80 12.08 -7.52
C LEU A 303 -6.01 12.95 -8.76
N PHE A 304 -5.01 13.04 -9.61
CA PHE A 304 -5.06 13.82 -10.85
C PHE A 304 -5.02 12.91 -12.07
N GLY A 305 -5.85 13.20 -13.08
CA GLY A 305 -5.94 12.53 -14.38
C GLY A 305 -5.96 11.01 -14.29
N GLU A 306 -4.99 10.33 -14.91
CA GLU A 306 -4.95 8.85 -14.95
C GLU A 306 -4.85 8.21 -13.56
N ASN A 307 -4.30 8.89 -12.55
CA ASN A 307 -4.27 8.38 -11.18
C ASN A 307 -5.68 8.19 -10.61
N ALA A 308 -6.66 9.00 -11.04
CA ALA A 308 -8.04 8.85 -10.63
C ALA A 308 -8.65 7.52 -11.13
N ALA A 309 -8.08 6.89 -12.16
CA ALA A 309 -8.49 5.56 -12.62
C ALA A 309 -8.09 4.44 -11.63
N LEU A 310 -7.32 4.77 -10.59
CA LEU A 310 -6.89 3.88 -9.52
C LEU A 310 -7.46 4.41 -8.18
N PRO A 311 -8.70 4.05 -7.82
CA PRO A 311 -9.46 4.71 -6.73
C PRO A 311 -8.87 4.55 -5.32
N HIS A 312 -7.89 3.68 -5.11
CA HIS A 312 -7.16 3.54 -3.84
C HIS A 312 -5.81 4.28 -3.84
N GLY A 313 -5.56 5.09 -4.88
CA GLY A 313 -4.31 5.78 -5.15
C GLY A 313 -3.23 4.88 -5.71
N SER A 314 -2.37 5.44 -6.57
CA SER A 314 -1.24 4.73 -7.19
C SER A 314 0.06 4.84 -6.39
N GLY A 315 0.04 5.47 -5.21
CA GLY A 315 1.24 5.80 -4.43
C GLY A 315 2.17 6.82 -5.11
N THR A 316 1.74 7.41 -6.23
CA THR A 316 2.48 8.47 -6.92
C THR A 316 2.01 9.84 -6.44
N ASP A 317 2.88 10.84 -6.55
CA ASP A 317 2.57 12.26 -6.27
C ASP A 317 2.60 13.02 -7.60
N ARG A 318 1.54 12.83 -8.39
CA ARG A 318 1.43 13.36 -9.76
C ARG A 318 1.21 14.87 -9.75
N ILE A 319 1.69 15.50 -10.81
CA ILE A 319 1.51 16.93 -11.06
C ILE A 319 0.26 17.11 -11.92
N LEU A 320 -0.60 18.06 -11.55
CA LEU A 320 -1.82 18.39 -12.28
C LEU A 320 -1.49 19.00 -13.64
N GLY A 321 -1.83 18.31 -14.73
CA GLY A 321 -1.68 18.79 -16.10
C GLY A 321 -2.94 19.49 -16.65
N PRO A 322 -2.83 20.21 -17.77
CA PRO A 322 -3.94 20.97 -18.36
C PRO A 322 -5.05 20.09 -18.96
N HIS A 323 -4.82 18.79 -19.14
CA HIS A 323 -5.79 17.85 -19.70
C HIS A 323 -6.40 16.91 -18.64
N ASP A 324 -6.09 17.15 -17.37
CA ASP A 324 -6.42 16.25 -16.27
C ASP A 324 -7.69 16.68 -15.53
N PHE A 325 -8.48 15.69 -15.12
CA PHE A 325 -9.42 15.88 -14.02
C PHE A 325 -8.70 15.88 -12.68
N VAL A 326 -9.30 16.53 -11.70
CA VAL A 326 -8.98 16.43 -10.29
C VAL A 326 -10.07 15.59 -9.64
N LEU A 327 -9.69 14.53 -8.93
CA LEU A 327 -10.55 13.77 -8.04
C LEU A 327 -10.12 14.05 -6.60
N ILE A 328 -11.06 14.48 -5.77
CA ILE A 328 -10.90 14.64 -4.32
C ILE A 328 -11.97 13.78 -3.66
N ASP A 329 -11.53 12.83 -2.86
CA ASP A 329 -12.33 11.96 -2.02
C ASP A 329 -11.93 12.28 -0.58
N CYS A 330 -12.85 12.76 0.25
CA CYS A 330 -12.53 13.22 1.59
C CYS A 330 -13.63 12.94 2.61
N ASP A 331 -13.19 12.68 3.84
CA ASP A 331 -14.01 12.35 4.99
C ASP A 331 -13.66 13.23 6.20
N GLY A 332 -14.50 13.13 7.22
CA GLY A 332 -14.31 13.78 8.51
C GLY A 332 -15.55 13.61 9.36
N SER A 333 -15.44 13.88 10.66
CA SER A 333 -16.56 13.67 11.60
C SER A 333 -16.94 14.90 12.41
N LEU A 334 -18.23 15.06 12.68
CA LEU A 334 -18.77 16.03 13.65
C LEU A 334 -19.68 15.29 14.62
N HIS A 335 -19.39 15.42 15.92
CA HIS A 335 -20.14 14.73 16.99
C HIS A 335 -20.30 13.21 16.77
N GLY A 336 -19.34 12.60 16.07
CA GLY A 336 -19.33 11.17 15.73
C GLY A 336 -19.98 10.79 14.40
N TYR A 337 -20.70 11.70 13.73
CA TYR A 337 -21.32 11.46 12.42
C TYR A 337 -20.35 11.81 11.29
N GLN A 338 -20.31 10.95 10.29
CA GLN A 338 -19.30 10.95 9.23
C GLN A 338 -19.75 11.74 8.00
N SER A 339 -18.77 12.31 7.31
CA SER A 339 -18.86 12.75 5.92
C SER A 339 -18.29 11.67 5.01
N ASP A 340 -18.86 11.55 3.82
CA ASP A 340 -18.24 10.78 2.74
C ASP A 340 -18.56 11.48 1.41
N VAL A 341 -17.58 12.19 0.86
CA VAL A 341 -17.79 13.06 -0.30
C VAL A 341 -16.62 12.95 -1.26
N THR A 342 -16.96 12.59 -2.50
CA THR A 342 -16.06 12.55 -3.64
C THR A 342 -16.51 13.53 -4.73
N ARG A 343 -15.57 14.29 -5.27
CA ARG A 343 -15.77 15.18 -6.42
C ARG A 343 -14.69 14.95 -7.47
N THR A 344 -15.14 14.74 -8.71
CA THR A 344 -14.28 14.85 -9.89
C THR A 344 -14.60 16.13 -10.66
N PHE A 345 -13.62 17.00 -10.90
CA PHE A 345 -13.80 18.27 -11.61
C PHE A 345 -12.56 18.66 -12.43
N ALA A 346 -12.73 19.58 -13.38
CA ALA A 346 -11.62 20.21 -14.10
C ALA A 346 -11.38 21.64 -13.57
N LEU A 347 -10.13 22.11 -13.60
CA LEU A 347 -9.82 23.50 -13.28
C LEU A 347 -10.21 24.44 -14.43
N PRO A 348 -10.53 25.72 -14.16
CA PRO A 348 -10.74 26.71 -15.21
C PRO A 348 -9.54 26.76 -16.17
N GLY A 349 -9.82 26.75 -17.48
CA GLY A 349 -8.77 26.73 -18.53
C GLY A 349 -8.19 25.35 -18.87
N SER A 350 -8.67 24.27 -18.23
CA SER A 350 -8.30 22.90 -18.62
C SER A 350 -8.90 22.52 -19.98
N SER A 351 -8.17 21.71 -20.75
CA SER A 351 -8.59 21.17 -22.04
C SER A 351 -8.82 19.66 -21.92
N ILE A 352 -9.98 19.28 -21.38
CA ILE A 352 -10.29 17.86 -21.16
C ILE A 352 -10.70 17.19 -22.49
N HIS A 353 -10.17 16.00 -22.74
CA HIS A 353 -10.52 15.22 -23.94
C HIS A 353 -12.03 14.96 -24.01
N ALA A 354 -12.64 15.13 -25.19
CA ALA A 354 -14.10 15.05 -25.36
C ALA A 354 -14.69 13.70 -24.92
N ALA A 355 -13.95 12.60 -25.09
CA ALA A 355 -14.37 11.29 -24.60
C ALA A 355 -14.43 11.24 -23.06
N HIS A 356 -13.47 11.87 -22.36
CA HIS A 356 -13.44 11.93 -20.90
C HIS A 356 -14.55 12.82 -20.35
N LEU A 357 -14.86 13.94 -21.02
CA LEU A 357 -16.02 14.77 -20.68
C LEU A 357 -17.34 14.00 -20.81
N ARG A 358 -17.50 13.17 -21.86
CA ARG A 358 -18.69 12.32 -21.99
C ARG A 358 -18.81 11.32 -20.84
N LEU A 359 -17.72 10.68 -20.44
CA LEU A 359 -17.70 9.77 -19.29
C LEU A 359 -18.08 10.51 -18.00
N TRP A 360 -17.55 11.72 -17.81
CA TRP A 360 -17.90 12.57 -16.67
C TRP A 360 -19.41 12.88 -16.61
N HIS A 361 -20.03 13.23 -17.75
CA HIS A 361 -21.48 13.43 -17.82
C HIS A 361 -22.29 12.15 -17.59
N LEU A 362 -21.81 10.99 -18.04
CA LEU A 362 -22.47 9.71 -17.80
C LEU A 362 -22.48 9.34 -16.32
N VAL A 363 -21.36 9.55 -15.60
CA VAL A 363 -21.30 9.31 -14.15
C VAL A 363 -22.26 10.23 -13.39
N HIS A 364 -22.34 11.52 -13.74
CA HIS A 364 -23.35 12.42 -13.19
C HIS A 364 -24.79 11.97 -13.47
N SER A 365 -25.04 11.44 -14.67
CA SER A 365 -26.36 10.93 -15.05
C SER A 365 -26.73 9.68 -14.25
N ALA A 366 -25.76 8.80 -13.99
CA ALA A 366 -25.95 7.62 -13.16
C ALA A 366 -26.28 7.99 -11.71
N GLN A 367 -25.57 8.97 -11.12
CA GLN A 367 -25.89 9.50 -9.78
C GLN A 367 -27.32 10.05 -9.74
N ALA A 368 -27.70 10.88 -10.72
CA ALA A 368 -29.03 11.45 -10.79
C ALA A 368 -30.13 10.40 -11.02
N ASN A 369 -29.83 9.28 -11.68
CA ASN A 369 -30.75 8.15 -11.84
C ASN A 369 -30.90 7.36 -10.53
N ALA A 370 -29.79 7.08 -9.84
CA ALA A 370 -29.76 6.42 -8.55
C ALA A 370 -30.58 7.21 -7.51
N LEU A 371 -30.27 8.50 -7.34
CA LEU A 371 -30.99 9.40 -6.44
C LEU A 371 -32.51 9.45 -6.73
N ARG A 372 -32.92 9.46 -8.00
CA ARG A 372 -34.35 9.46 -8.36
C ARG A 372 -35.06 8.14 -8.07
N ALA A 373 -34.33 7.03 -8.17
CA ALA A 373 -34.82 5.70 -7.86
C ALA A 373 -34.90 5.47 -6.35
N ALA A 374 -34.04 6.10 -5.55
CA ALA A 374 -34.02 5.98 -4.10
C ALA A 374 -35.26 6.63 -3.44
N ARG A 375 -36.35 5.87 -3.36
CA ARG A 375 -37.60 6.28 -2.72
C ARG A 375 -37.97 5.34 -1.59
N ASN A 376 -38.75 5.83 -0.63
CA ASN A 376 -39.34 4.99 0.41
C ASN A 376 -40.08 3.79 -0.23
N GLY A 377 -39.78 2.58 0.24
CA GLY A 377 -40.31 1.32 -0.29
C GLY A 377 -39.55 0.73 -1.49
N THR A 378 -38.51 1.40 -1.99
CA THR A 378 -37.70 0.87 -3.11
C THR A 378 -36.66 -0.11 -2.60
N MET A 379 -36.39 -1.19 -3.33
CA MET A 379 -35.28 -2.10 -3.00
C MET A 379 -33.95 -1.44 -3.32
N THR A 380 -32.97 -1.63 -2.44
CA THR A 380 -31.61 -1.10 -2.63
C THR A 380 -30.94 -1.58 -3.94
N ALA A 381 -31.22 -2.81 -4.39
CA ALA A 381 -30.78 -3.30 -5.70
C ALA A 381 -31.40 -2.55 -6.90
N ASP A 382 -32.61 -1.99 -6.76
CA ASP A 382 -33.26 -1.24 -7.85
C ASP A 382 -32.59 0.11 -8.08
N VAL A 383 -32.05 0.71 -7.02
CA VAL A 383 -31.25 1.94 -7.10
C VAL A 383 -29.94 1.69 -7.86
N ASP A 384 -29.26 0.59 -7.55
CA ASP A 384 -28.06 0.17 -8.29
C ASP A 384 -28.35 -0.11 -9.75
N ARG A 385 -29.45 -0.80 -10.04
CA ARG A 385 -29.89 -1.06 -11.42
C ARG A 385 -30.14 0.25 -12.17
N ALA A 386 -30.85 1.21 -11.57
CA ALA A 386 -31.10 2.51 -12.20
C ALA A 386 -29.80 3.27 -12.54
N ALA A 387 -28.77 3.19 -11.70
CA ALA A 387 -27.46 3.75 -12.00
C ALA A 387 -26.79 3.05 -13.20
N ARG A 388 -26.75 1.71 -13.17
CA ARG A 388 -26.11 0.85 -14.18
C ARG A 388 -26.78 0.91 -15.55
N ASP A 389 -28.09 1.08 -15.60
CA ASP A 389 -28.86 1.19 -16.85
C ASP A 389 -28.40 2.39 -17.70
N THR A 390 -27.81 3.42 -17.07
CA THR A 390 -27.16 4.56 -17.75
C THR A 390 -26.04 4.11 -18.71
N PHE A 391 -25.38 2.97 -18.41
CA PHE A 391 -24.27 2.41 -19.17
C PHE A 391 -24.65 1.18 -19.99
N ALA A 392 -25.87 0.64 -19.86
CA ALA A 392 -26.27 -0.65 -20.46
C ALA A 392 -26.15 -0.69 -22.00
N ALA A 393 -26.41 0.43 -22.67
CA ALA A 393 -26.27 0.56 -24.13
C ALA A 393 -24.86 1.01 -24.59
N GLN A 394 -23.90 1.12 -23.67
CA GLN A 394 -22.58 1.68 -23.91
C GLN A 394 -21.49 0.62 -23.72
N SER A 395 -20.41 0.68 -24.51
CA SER A 395 -19.25 -0.21 -24.39
C SER A 395 -18.42 0.00 -23.10
N TYR A 396 -18.93 0.79 -22.15
CA TYR A 396 -18.25 1.19 -20.92
C TYR A 396 -18.81 0.53 -19.66
N ALA A 397 -19.88 -0.28 -19.77
CA ALA A 397 -20.53 -0.92 -18.61
C ALA A 397 -19.56 -1.75 -17.75
N GLN A 398 -18.58 -2.40 -18.37
CA GLN A 398 -17.56 -3.19 -17.67
C GLN A 398 -16.60 -2.36 -16.81
N TYR A 399 -16.47 -1.06 -17.06
CA TYR A 399 -15.63 -0.13 -16.28
C TYR A 399 -16.43 0.66 -15.25
N PHE A 400 -17.77 0.58 -15.30
CA PHE A 400 -18.65 1.30 -14.41
C PHE A 400 -18.80 0.56 -13.08
N THR A 401 -18.60 1.31 -12.02
CA THR A 401 -18.84 0.88 -10.66
C THR A 401 -19.85 1.82 -10.03
N HIS A 402 -20.97 1.29 -9.59
CA HIS A 402 -21.80 1.97 -8.61
C HIS A 402 -21.49 1.33 -7.26
N ARG A 403 -20.21 1.49 -6.85
CA ARG A 403 -19.67 0.72 -5.75
C ARG A 403 -20.33 1.24 -4.47
N LEU A 404 -20.97 0.33 -3.75
CA LEU A 404 -21.28 0.40 -2.34
C LEU A 404 -22.18 1.52 -1.83
N GLY A 405 -22.80 2.41 -2.61
CA GLY A 405 -23.62 3.49 -2.04
C GLY A 405 -24.36 3.04 -0.77
N HIS A 406 -23.87 3.43 0.40
CA HIS A 406 -24.11 2.68 1.64
C HIS A 406 -24.90 3.52 2.60
N GLY A 407 -25.52 2.87 3.58
CA GLY A 407 -25.92 3.56 4.78
C GLY A 407 -24.75 4.41 5.30
N ILE A 408 -25.01 5.62 5.75
CA ILE A 408 -23.98 6.48 6.36
C ILE A 408 -24.52 7.15 7.61
N GLY A 409 -23.68 7.29 8.63
CA GLY A 409 -24.06 7.90 9.90
C GLY A 409 -22.89 7.95 10.87
N LEU A 410 -22.98 7.17 11.95
CA LEU A 410 -21.86 7.01 12.90
C LEU A 410 -20.75 6.12 12.33
N GLU A 411 -21.09 5.27 11.38
CA GLU A 411 -20.14 4.58 10.51
C GLU A 411 -20.10 5.30 9.16
N VAL A 412 -18.92 5.32 8.56
CA VAL A 412 -18.75 5.77 7.18
C VAL A 412 -19.57 4.83 6.28
N HIS A 413 -19.34 3.52 6.40
CA HIS A 413 -20.09 2.48 5.69
C HIS A 413 -20.98 1.66 6.64
N GLU A 414 -22.30 1.88 6.64
CA GLU A 414 -23.28 1.04 7.35
C GLU A 414 -24.27 0.37 6.36
N SER A 415 -24.91 -0.70 6.81
CA SER A 415 -26.05 -1.26 6.06
C SER A 415 -27.24 -0.29 6.10
N PRO A 416 -28.16 -0.36 5.13
CA PRO A 416 -28.13 -1.21 3.94
C PRO A 416 -27.27 -0.63 2.79
N TYR A 417 -26.90 -1.47 1.82
CA TYR A 417 -26.06 -1.07 0.67
C TYR A 417 -26.87 -1.03 -0.63
N LEU A 418 -26.77 0.06 -1.39
CA LEU A 418 -27.28 0.29 -2.74
C LEU A 418 -26.48 -0.50 -3.79
N ARG A 419 -26.55 -1.84 -3.71
CA ARG A 419 -25.87 -2.76 -4.63
C ARG A 419 -26.82 -3.81 -5.17
N GLY A 420 -26.55 -4.32 -6.38
CA GLY A 420 -27.43 -5.27 -7.06
C GLY A 420 -27.71 -6.60 -6.34
N GLY A 421 -26.95 -6.95 -5.29
CA GLY A 421 -27.19 -8.12 -4.44
C GLY A 421 -27.86 -7.81 -3.10
N SER A 422 -28.43 -6.61 -2.93
CA SER A 422 -29.07 -6.18 -1.68
C SER A 422 -30.58 -6.09 -1.83
N ASP A 423 -31.29 -6.85 -1.01
CA ASP A 423 -32.76 -6.91 -1.01
C ASP A 423 -33.38 -6.04 0.10
N ASP A 424 -32.56 -5.26 0.80
CA ASP A 424 -33.04 -4.33 1.83
C ASP A 424 -33.95 -3.25 1.22
N LEU A 425 -35.04 -2.94 1.92
CA LEU A 425 -35.95 -1.85 1.56
C LEU A 425 -35.43 -0.52 2.08
N ILE A 426 -35.49 0.49 1.23
CA ILE A 426 -35.25 1.88 1.59
C ILE A 426 -36.45 2.40 2.38
N LEU A 427 -36.21 2.98 3.55
CA LEU A 427 -37.24 3.53 4.43
C LEU A 427 -36.97 5.02 4.72
N THR A 428 -38.02 5.75 5.06
CA THR A 428 -37.90 7.13 5.56
C THR A 428 -36.92 7.21 6.73
N GLY A 429 -36.02 8.19 6.66
CA GLY A 429 -34.94 8.43 7.61
C GLY A 429 -33.64 7.70 7.26
N HIS A 430 -33.64 6.73 6.33
CA HIS A 430 -32.37 6.17 5.85
C HIS A 430 -31.53 7.24 5.17
N THR A 431 -30.25 7.23 5.50
CA THR A 431 -29.21 8.06 4.89
C THR A 431 -28.28 7.19 4.08
N PHE A 432 -27.93 7.62 2.87
CA PHE A 432 -27.06 6.88 1.98
C PHE A 432 -25.97 7.75 1.38
N SER A 433 -24.83 7.16 1.10
CA SER A 433 -23.87 7.63 0.11
C SER A 433 -24.30 7.14 -1.29
N ASP A 434 -24.17 7.97 -2.34
CA ASP A 434 -24.43 7.64 -3.75
C ASP A 434 -23.16 7.80 -4.58
N GLU A 435 -22.51 6.68 -4.91
CA GLU A 435 -21.13 6.57 -5.39
C GLU A 435 -20.95 5.96 -6.79
N PRO A 436 -21.46 6.60 -7.86
CA PRO A 436 -21.15 6.17 -9.20
C PRO A 436 -19.72 6.58 -9.58
N GLY A 437 -19.04 5.68 -10.27
CA GLY A 437 -17.71 5.89 -10.78
C GLY A 437 -17.43 5.07 -12.03
N ILE A 438 -16.47 5.53 -12.82
CA ILE A 438 -15.92 4.80 -13.95
C ILE A 438 -14.40 4.89 -13.90
N TYR A 439 -13.75 3.74 -14.06
CA TYR A 439 -12.30 3.62 -13.94
C TYR A 439 -11.75 2.92 -15.18
N ILE A 440 -11.12 3.70 -16.07
CA ILE A 440 -10.46 3.19 -17.26
C ILE A 440 -8.95 3.35 -17.04
N GLU A 441 -8.30 2.25 -16.66
CA GLU A 441 -6.88 2.23 -16.30
C GLU A 441 -5.99 2.85 -17.40
N GLY A 442 -5.04 3.69 -16.98
CA GLY A 442 -4.15 4.42 -17.87
C GLY A 442 -4.80 5.50 -18.73
N GLN A 443 -6.10 5.80 -18.50
CA GLN A 443 -6.82 6.83 -19.26
C GLN A 443 -7.51 7.85 -18.35
N VAL A 444 -8.57 7.45 -17.66
CA VAL A 444 -9.42 8.37 -16.89
C VAL A 444 -10.17 7.63 -15.80
N GLY A 445 -10.19 8.24 -14.61
CA GLY A 445 -11.15 7.89 -13.58
C GLY A 445 -12.06 9.07 -13.30
N VAL A 446 -13.35 8.80 -13.17
CA VAL A 446 -14.34 9.76 -12.67
C VAL A 446 -15.12 9.05 -11.58
N ARG A 447 -15.14 9.62 -10.38
CA ARG A 447 -16.01 9.20 -9.27
C ARG A 447 -16.75 10.41 -8.73
N LEU A 448 -18.01 10.21 -8.38
CA LEU A 448 -18.80 11.15 -7.62
C LEU A 448 -19.31 10.44 -6.39
N GLU A 449 -19.55 11.20 -5.34
CA GLU A 449 -20.14 10.68 -4.13
C GLU A 449 -20.87 11.79 -3.39
N ASP A 450 -22.17 11.58 -3.19
CA ASP A 450 -23.04 12.50 -2.49
C ASP A 450 -23.87 11.75 -1.47
N CYS A 451 -23.96 12.31 -0.27
CA CYS A 451 -24.84 11.79 0.75
C CYS A 451 -26.27 12.32 0.55
N PHE A 452 -27.28 11.48 0.73
CA PHE A 452 -28.70 11.82 0.73
C PHE A 452 -29.44 11.14 1.87
N TYR A 453 -30.66 11.59 2.16
CA TYR A 453 -31.57 10.92 3.08
C TYR A 453 -32.96 10.80 2.45
N VAL A 454 -33.74 9.81 2.87
CA VAL A 454 -35.13 9.67 2.43
C VAL A 454 -36.04 10.44 3.38
N HIS A 455 -36.64 11.51 2.86
CA HIS A 455 -37.52 12.40 3.60
C HIS A 455 -38.91 11.78 3.84
N GLU A 456 -39.72 12.42 4.68
CA GLU A 456 -41.06 11.93 5.05
C GLU A 456 -42.04 11.87 3.88
N ASP A 457 -41.83 12.69 2.85
CA ASP A 457 -42.59 12.64 1.58
C ASP A 457 -42.19 11.44 0.68
N GLY A 458 -41.24 10.63 1.13
CA GLY A 458 -40.75 9.43 0.45
C GLY A 458 -39.70 9.67 -0.63
N ASN A 459 -39.27 10.92 -0.85
CA ASN A 459 -38.24 11.27 -1.83
C ASN A 459 -36.84 11.29 -1.19
N ALA A 460 -35.81 10.91 -1.97
CA ALA A 460 -34.44 11.20 -1.61
C ALA A 460 -34.13 12.69 -1.70
N VAL A 461 -33.51 13.22 -0.65
CA VAL A 461 -33.06 14.60 -0.53
C VAL A 461 -31.56 14.57 -0.25
N LEU A 462 -30.77 15.17 -1.11
CA LEU A 462 -29.32 15.29 -0.91
C LEU A 462 -29.05 16.02 0.42
N LEU A 463 -28.23 15.41 1.27
CA LEU A 463 -27.59 16.11 2.38
C LEU A 463 -26.67 17.20 1.85
N THR A 464 -26.22 17.10 0.60
CA THR A 464 -25.46 18.15 -0.10
C THR A 464 -26.32 19.26 -0.69
N ALA A 465 -27.64 19.11 -0.75
CA ALA A 465 -28.55 20.17 -1.14
C ALA A 465 -29.06 20.90 0.10
N GLY A 466 -28.69 22.17 0.22
CA GLY A 466 -29.45 23.23 0.89
C GLY A 466 -30.90 22.85 1.25
N ASN A 467 -31.40 23.12 2.47
CA ASN A 467 -32.84 23.09 2.73
C ASN A 467 -33.58 23.94 1.65
N VAL A 468 -34.18 23.28 0.66
CA VAL A 468 -35.09 23.89 -0.32
C VAL A 468 -36.48 23.39 0.03
N LEU A 469 -37.20 24.21 0.80
CA LEU A 469 -38.65 24.12 0.86
C LEU A 469 -39.22 24.48 -0.53
N PHE A 470 -39.91 23.51 -1.13
CA PHE A 470 -40.94 23.61 -2.18
C PHE A 470 -40.84 24.74 -3.23
N ASN A 471 -40.68 24.37 -4.51
CA ASN A 471 -41.83 24.27 -5.42
C ASN A 471 -41.46 23.63 -6.76
N ASN A 472 -42.43 22.90 -7.32
CA ASN A 472 -42.46 22.39 -8.69
C ASN A 472 -41.99 23.44 -9.71
N GLN A 473 -41.09 23.01 -10.60
CA GLN A 473 -40.53 23.65 -11.79
C GLN A 473 -39.02 23.84 -11.66
N TYR A 474 -38.22 22.82 -11.96
CA TYR A 474 -36.90 22.96 -12.63
C TYR A 474 -36.37 21.55 -12.91
N SER A 475 -36.83 20.99 -14.04
CA SER A 475 -36.20 19.87 -14.73
C SER A 475 -34.97 20.40 -15.49
N GLY A 476 -33.78 20.22 -14.95
CA GLY A 476 -32.53 20.41 -15.70
C GLY A 476 -31.28 20.64 -14.84
N PRO A 477 -30.11 20.11 -15.23
CA PRO A 477 -28.84 20.43 -14.59
C PRO A 477 -28.45 21.87 -14.94
N THR A 478 -28.15 22.71 -13.94
CA THR A 478 -27.69 24.08 -14.23
C THR A 478 -26.22 24.11 -14.69
N PRO A 479 -25.87 24.95 -15.69
CA PRO A 479 -24.63 24.86 -16.44
C PRO A 479 -23.51 25.76 -15.87
N TYR A 480 -22.26 25.40 -16.11
CA TYR A 480 -21.15 26.36 -16.18
C TYR A 480 -20.29 26.07 -17.42
N LEU A 481 -20.54 26.88 -18.46
CA LEU A 481 -19.64 27.44 -19.49
C LEU A 481 -18.41 26.63 -19.95
N ILE A 482 -18.56 25.94 -21.08
CA ILE A 482 -17.62 26.05 -22.21
C ILE A 482 -18.47 26.39 -23.44
N GLU A 483 -18.35 27.62 -23.93
CA GLU A 483 -19.01 28.07 -25.15
C GLU A 483 -18.44 27.39 -26.40
N ASN A 484 -19.36 26.97 -27.26
CA ASN A 484 -19.25 26.85 -28.72
C ASN A 484 -18.19 25.91 -29.32
N ARG A 485 -18.59 24.65 -29.57
CA ARG A 485 -18.39 23.89 -30.85
C ARG A 485 -18.87 22.44 -30.74
N GLY A 486 -20.18 22.21 -30.66
CA GLY A 486 -20.72 20.84 -30.51
C GLY A 486 -22.11 20.60 -31.10
N LYS A 487 -22.50 21.36 -32.13
CA LYS A 487 -23.85 21.29 -32.72
C LYS A 487 -23.97 20.47 -34.02
N GLU A 488 -22.96 19.67 -34.40
CA GLU A 488 -22.98 18.96 -35.70
C GLU A 488 -22.84 17.42 -35.64
N ILE A 489 -22.86 16.77 -34.46
CA ILE A 489 -22.58 15.31 -34.40
C ILE A 489 -23.79 14.48 -33.89
N LEU A 490 -24.95 15.09 -33.65
CA LEU A 490 -26.10 14.41 -33.02
C LEU A 490 -27.28 14.10 -33.96
N THR A 491 -27.06 14.06 -35.28
CA THR A 491 -28.11 13.78 -36.28
C THR A 491 -27.82 12.56 -37.17
N SER A 492 -26.96 11.62 -36.77
CA SER A 492 -26.60 10.49 -37.67
C SER A 492 -26.58 9.09 -37.04
N VAL A 493 -27.28 8.86 -35.92
CA VAL A 493 -27.34 7.52 -35.29
C VAL A 493 -28.78 7.08 -34.98
N GLU A 494 -29.73 7.45 -35.83
CA GLU A 494 -31.13 6.95 -35.77
C GLU A 494 -31.51 6.01 -36.93
N SER A 495 -30.56 5.63 -37.77
CA SER A 495 -30.80 4.70 -38.87
C SER A 495 -29.78 3.58 -38.83
N LEU A 496 -30.00 2.55 -38.01
CA LEU A 496 -29.49 1.17 -38.13
C LEU A 496 -29.91 0.35 -36.90
N SER A 497 -31.22 0.25 -36.64
CA SER A 497 -31.79 -0.74 -35.73
C SER A 497 -32.93 -1.47 -36.43
N ARG A 498 -32.59 -2.55 -37.14
CA ARG A 498 -33.53 -3.61 -37.57
C ARG A 498 -32.73 -4.82 -38.05
N SER A 499 -33.18 -6.02 -37.65
CA SER A 499 -32.61 -7.36 -37.88
C SER A 499 -31.42 -7.70 -36.96
N SER A 500 -31.39 -8.77 -36.15
CA SER A 500 -32.21 -9.98 -36.10
C SER A 500 -32.16 -10.57 -34.68
N GLN A 501 -33.30 -11.02 -34.18
CA GLN A 501 -33.40 -12.00 -33.09
C GLN A 501 -33.10 -13.39 -33.67
N SER A 502 -32.31 -14.21 -32.96
CA SER A 502 -32.58 -15.66 -32.94
C SER A 502 -32.03 -16.31 -31.67
N VAL A 503 -32.85 -17.24 -31.20
CA VAL A 503 -32.83 -17.99 -29.94
C VAL A 503 -31.79 -19.12 -29.98
N CYS A 504 -31.17 -19.44 -28.83
CA CYS A 504 -30.72 -20.80 -28.52
C CYS A 504 -30.66 -21.05 -27.00
N THR A 505 -31.61 -21.82 -26.51
CA THR A 505 -31.68 -22.49 -25.21
C THR A 505 -30.69 -23.66 -25.16
N LEU A 506 -30.05 -23.96 -24.02
CA LEU A 506 -29.74 -25.35 -23.61
C LEU A 506 -29.21 -25.45 -22.15
N ALA A 507 -29.99 -26.19 -21.35
CA ALA A 507 -29.72 -27.15 -20.27
C ALA A 507 -28.59 -26.96 -19.24
N VAL A 508 -29.03 -27.05 -17.97
CA VAL A 508 -28.26 -27.25 -16.73
C VAL A 508 -27.83 -28.72 -16.60
N GLY A 509 -26.57 -28.97 -16.24
CA GLY A 509 -26.04 -30.29 -15.86
C GLY A 509 -25.34 -30.25 -14.48
N LEU A 510 -25.64 -31.25 -13.64
CA LEU A 510 -25.09 -31.48 -12.28
C LEU A 510 -23.59 -31.89 -12.30
N PRO A 511 -22.82 -31.67 -11.21
CA PRO A 511 -21.40 -32.03 -11.15
C PRO A 511 -21.12 -33.49 -10.72
N SER A 512 -20.01 -34.05 -11.21
CA SER A 512 -19.42 -35.37 -10.86
C SER A 512 -18.22 -35.20 -9.89
N PRO A 513 -17.70 -36.26 -9.22
CA PRO A 513 -16.93 -36.15 -7.98
C PRO A 513 -15.45 -35.79 -8.18
N ALA A 514 -14.83 -35.33 -7.08
CA ALA A 514 -13.47 -34.78 -7.00
C ALA A 514 -12.34 -35.78 -7.31
N PRO A 515 -11.20 -35.32 -7.90
CA PRO A 515 -10.03 -36.16 -8.12
C PRO A 515 -9.08 -36.18 -6.90
N SER A 516 -8.38 -37.29 -6.73
CA SER A 516 -7.39 -37.57 -5.67
C SER A 516 -6.05 -36.84 -5.88
N MET A 517 -5.35 -36.58 -4.76
CA MET A 517 -4.04 -35.90 -4.66
C MET A 517 -2.92 -36.64 -5.44
N PRO A 518 -2.14 -35.96 -6.31
CA PRO A 518 -0.97 -36.57 -6.96
C PRO A 518 0.27 -36.53 -6.07
N SER A 519 1.09 -37.59 -6.18
CA SER A 519 2.35 -37.74 -5.45
C SER A 519 3.54 -37.10 -6.22
N PRO A 520 4.69 -36.84 -5.56
CA PRO A 520 5.78 -36.02 -6.11
C PRO A 520 6.52 -36.57 -7.34
N GLU A 521 6.19 -37.77 -7.83
CA GLU A 521 6.88 -38.41 -8.97
C GLU A 521 6.21 -38.18 -10.34
N GLU A 522 5.00 -37.60 -10.41
CA GLU A 522 4.24 -37.50 -11.66
C GLU A 522 4.41 -36.21 -12.47
N ALA A 523 5.40 -35.36 -12.14
CA ALA A 523 5.76 -34.22 -13.00
C ALA A 523 6.77 -34.62 -14.10
N THR A 524 6.45 -35.65 -14.89
CA THR A 524 7.09 -35.88 -16.19
C THR A 524 6.02 -36.27 -17.20
N THR A 525 5.46 -35.27 -17.88
CA THR A 525 4.96 -35.31 -19.27
C THR A 525 4.14 -34.04 -19.53
N SER A 526 4.81 -33.01 -20.04
CA SER A 526 4.15 -32.07 -20.95
C SER A 526 5.03 -31.90 -22.17
N ASP A 527 4.45 -32.22 -23.33
CA ASP A 527 5.02 -32.16 -24.68
C ASP A 527 5.25 -30.70 -25.10
N ALA A 528 6.26 -30.06 -24.50
CA ALA A 528 6.86 -28.85 -25.04
C ALA A 528 8.16 -29.23 -25.77
N PRO A 529 8.40 -28.78 -27.01
CA PRO A 529 9.62 -29.09 -27.72
C PRO A 529 10.81 -28.55 -26.92
N ALA A 530 11.75 -29.44 -26.60
CA ALA A 530 12.98 -29.07 -25.90
C ALA A 530 13.71 -27.96 -26.68
N PRO A 531 14.20 -26.90 -26.02
CA PRO A 531 15.05 -25.93 -26.68
C PRO A 531 16.32 -26.63 -27.16
N VAL A 532 16.62 -26.48 -28.45
CA VAL A 532 17.84 -26.98 -29.09
C VAL A 532 19.05 -26.47 -28.29
N PRO A 533 19.98 -27.34 -27.83
CA PRO A 533 21.14 -26.89 -27.07
C PRO A 533 22.05 -26.05 -27.98
N ALA A 534 22.13 -24.75 -27.69
CA ALA A 534 23.19 -23.90 -28.20
C ALA A 534 24.54 -24.44 -27.68
N ALA A 535 25.57 -24.43 -28.54
CA ALA A 535 26.89 -24.97 -28.22
C ALA A 535 27.39 -24.51 -26.84
N ALA A 536 27.87 -25.45 -26.02
CA ALA A 536 28.29 -25.18 -24.65
C ALA A 536 29.53 -24.26 -24.62
N THR A 537 29.32 -22.97 -24.35
CA THR A 537 30.39 -22.00 -24.10
C THR A 537 31.03 -22.28 -22.75
N ASP A 538 32.35 -22.36 -22.67
CA ASP A 538 33.11 -22.53 -21.42
C ASP A 538 33.67 -21.20 -20.89
N PHE A 539 34.04 -21.13 -19.62
CA PHE A 539 34.61 -19.90 -19.03
C PHE A 539 35.94 -19.49 -19.68
N ARG A 540 36.71 -20.47 -20.20
CA ARG A 540 37.99 -20.23 -20.87
C ARG A 540 37.80 -19.50 -22.21
N SER A 541 36.82 -19.89 -23.02
CA SER A 541 36.49 -19.22 -24.30
C SER A 541 35.98 -17.80 -24.13
N LEU A 542 35.51 -17.42 -22.94
CA LEU A 542 35.13 -16.05 -22.61
C LEU A 542 36.33 -15.12 -22.27
N GLY A 543 37.56 -15.64 -22.29
CA GLY A 543 38.78 -14.84 -22.14
C GLY A 543 39.21 -14.59 -20.69
N LEU A 544 38.87 -15.51 -19.77
CA LEU A 544 39.31 -15.46 -18.38
C LEU A 544 40.71 -16.06 -18.17
N ILE A 545 41.48 -15.47 -17.26
CA ILE A 545 42.83 -15.94 -16.88
C ILE A 545 42.80 -17.21 -16.02
N ASP A 546 43.88 -18.00 -16.08
CA ASP A 546 43.97 -19.29 -15.37
C ASP A 546 43.71 -19.22 -13.85
N PRO A 547 44.21 -18.22 -13.08
CA PRO A 547 43.89 -18.14 -11.65
C PRO A 547 42.41 -17.99 -11.33
N LEU A 548 41.64 -17.32 -12.21
CA LEU A 548 40.19 -17.20 -12.06
C LEU A 548 39.48 -18.49 -12.46
N LEU A 549 39.99 -19.21 -13.47
CA LEU A 549 39.46 -20.53 -13.86
C LEU A 549 39.64 -21.55 -12.73
N GLU A 550 40.80 -21.57 -12.07
CA GLU A 550 41.06 -22.43 -10.91
C GLU A 550 40.10 -22.10 -9.74
N ALA A 551 39.88 -20.81 -9.47
CA ALA A 551 38.94 -20.39 -8.43
C ALA A 551 37.49 -20.78 -8.77
N LEU A 552 37.09 -20.66 -10.03
CA LEU A 552 35.77 -21.10 -10.51
C LEU A 552 35.59 -22.61 -10.35
N GLU A 553 36.60 -23.42 -10.66
CA GLU A 553 36.58 -24.87 -10.44
C GLU A 553 36.44 -25.22 -8.95
N GLN A 554 37.21 -24.58 -8.07
CA GLN A 554 37.12 -24.79 -6.62
C GLN A 554 35.75 -24.42 -6.04
N LEU A 555 35.11 -23.39 -6.60
CA LEU A 555 33.76 -22.97 -6.24
C LEU A 555 32.67 -23.80 -6.93
N ASN A 556 33.03 -24.81 -7.73
CA ASN A 556 32.15 -25.68 -8.52
C ASN A 556 31.31 -24.95 -9.59
N PHE A 557 31.86 -23.88 -10.19
CA PHE A 557 31.23 -23.16 -11.29
C PHE A 557 31.60 -23.84 -12.61
N LYS A 558 30.78 -24.81 -13.03
CA LYS A 558 31.08 -25.67 -14.19
C LYS A 558 30.89 -24.98 -15.54
N HIS A 559 29.81 -24.21 -15.69
CA HIS A 559 29.46 -23.53 -16.94
C HIS A 559 29.01 -22.10 -16.67
N PRO A 560 29.34 -21.14 -17.56
CA PRO A 560 28.87 -19.77 -17.45
C PRO A 560 27.36 -19.71 -17.62
N THR A 561 26.71 -18.88 -16.81
CA THR A 561 25.27 -18.58 -16.97
C THR A 561 25.06 -17.62 -18.14
N ASP A 562 23.84 -17.55 -18.67
CA ASP A 562 23.52 -16.72 -19.85
C ASP A 562 23.93 -15.24 -19.66
N ILE A 563 23.71 -14.67 -18.47
CA ILE A 563 24.16 -13.30 -18.13
C ILE A 563 25.69 -13.17 -18.10
N GLN A 564 26.41 -14.23 -17.73
CA GLN A 564 27.87 -14.23 -17.75
C GLN A 564 28.39 -14.35 -19.19
N VAL A 565 27.79 -15.21 -20.02
CA VAL A 565 28.13 -15.36 -21.44
C VAL A 565 27.98 -14.04 -22.18
N GLU A 566 26.89 -13.31 -21.97
CA GLU A 566 26.65 -12.05 -22.66
C GLU A 566 27.44 -10.87 -22.06
N ALA A 567 27.59 -10.79 -20.73
CA ALA A 567 28.22 -9.62 -20.10
C ALA A 567 29.75 -9.67 -20.10
N LEU A 568 30.37 -10.84 -19.89
CA LEU A 568 31.82 -10.95 -19.69
C LEU A 568 32.65 -10.41 -20.87
N PRO A 569 32.35 -10.74 -22.16
CA PRO A 569 33.14 -10.24 -23.28
C PRO A 569 33.18 -8.72 -23.36
N HIS A 570 32.07 -8.05 -23.07
CA HIS A 570 31.98 -6.60 -23.07
C HIS A 570 32.64 -5.97 -21.84
N ALA A 571 32.48 -6.58 -20.67
CA ALA A 571 33.09 -6.12 -19.43
C ALA A 571 34.62 -6.20 -19.48
N LEU A 572 35.19 -7.26 -20.06
CA LEU A 572 36.63 -7.43 -20.25
C LEU A 572 37.23 -6.41 -21.23
N GLN A 573 36.43 -5.85 -22.14
CA GLN A 573 36.83 -4.74 -23.01
C GLN A 573 36.81 -3.37 -22.29
N GLY A 574 36.44 -3.33 -21.01
CA GLY A 574 36.37 -2.11 -20.21
C GLY A 574 35.14 -1.24 -20.47
N ARG A 575 34.10 -1.78 -21.12
CA ARG A 575 32.84 -1.07 -21.37
C ARG A 575 31.97 -1.04 -20.12
N ASP A 576 31.23 0.04 -19.93
CA ASP A 576 30.15 0.12 -18.95
C ASP A 576 29.04 -0.89 -19.28
N ILE A 577 28.45 -1.53 -18.26
CA ILE A 577 27.46 -2.61 -18.43
C ILE A 577 26.18 -2.29 -17.67
N ILE A 578 25.04 -2.56 -18.32
CA ILE A 578 23.73 -2.67 -17.68
C ILE A 578 23.27 -4.11 -17.81
N GLY A 579 23.29 -4.85 -16.70
CA GLY A 579 22.82 -6.23 -16.64
C GLY A 579 21.42 -6.32 -16.02
N VAL A 580 20.45 -6.78 -16.81
CA VAL A 580 19.08 -7.04 -16.36
C VAL A 580 18.85 -8.54 -16.32
N ALA A 581 18.82 -9.09 -15.11
CA ALA A 581 18.58 -10.52 -14.90
C ALA A 581 17.99 -10.78 -13.51
N SER A 582 17.26 -11.89 -13.39
CA SER A 582 16.64 -12.35 -12.13
C SER A 582 17.67 -12.63 -11.03
N THR A 583 17.22 -12.73 -9.78
CA THR A 583 18.11 -13.14 -8.68
C THR A 583 18.53 -14.60 -8.84
N GLY A 584 19.79 -14.94 -8.53
CA GLY A 584 20.32 -16.29 -8.72
C GLY A 584 20.77 -16.63 -10.15
N SER A 585 20.71 -15.68 -11.09
CA SER A 585 21.24 -15.84 -12.46
C SER A 585 22.77 -15.78 -12.58
N GLY A 586 23.50 -15.56 -11.47
CA GLY A 586 24.96 -15.47 -11.48
C GLY A 586 25.54 -14.07 -11.72
N LYS A 587 24.74 -13.00 -11.53
CA LYS A 587 25.15 -11.57 -11.70
C LYS A 587 26.43 -11.20 -10.95
N THR A 588 26.61 -11.69 -9.72
CA THR A 588 27.77 -11.33 -8.89
C THR A 588 29.08 -11.74 -9.54
N ALA A 589 29.17 -12.96 -10.07
CA ALA A 589 30.36 -13.39 -10.80
C ALA A 589 30.51 -12.63 -12.13
N ALA A 590 29.41 -12.26 -12.80
CA ALA A 590 29.44 -11.51 -14.05
C ALA A 590 30.14 -10.14 -13.91
N PHE A 591 30.01 -9.46 -12.76
CA PHE A 591 30.78 -8.24 -12.50
C PHE A 591 32.08 -8.46 -11.72
N ALA A 592 32.18 -9.49 -10.87
CA ALA A 592 33.37 -9.73 -10.07
C ALA A 592 34.55 -10.21 -10.92
N LEU A 593 34.34 -11.18 -11.81
CA LEU A 593 35.37 -11.74 -12.68
C LEU A 593 36.14 -10.69 -13.50
N PRO A 594 35.49 -9.77 -14.24
CA PRO A 594 36.22 -8.76 -15.02
C PRO A 594 36.94 -7.74 -14.13
N ILE A 595 36.40 -7.42 -12.95
CA ILE A 595 37.07 -6.54 -11.97
C ILE A 595 38.32 -7.20 -11.42
N LEU A 596 38.23 -8.49 -11.06
CA LEU A 596 39.35 -9.26 -10.55
C LEU A 596 40.44 -9.41 -11.62
N GLN A 597 40.08 -9.78 -12.85
CA GLN A 597 41.04 -9.87 -13.95
C GLN A 597 41.78 -8.55 -14.16
N LYS A 598 41.08 -7.42 -14.16
CA LYS A 598 41.73 -6.10 -14.29
C LYS A 598 42.60 -5.74 -13.06
N LEU A 599 42.19 -6.15 -11.86
CA LEU A 599 42.98 -5.99 -10.64
C LEU A 599 44.27 -6.83 -10.67
N TRP A 600 44.26 -8.00 -11.33
CA TRP A 600 45.45 -8.82 -11.54
C TRP A 600 46.50 -8.10 -12.39
N GLU A 601 46.05 -7.44 -13.47
CA GLU A 601 46.89 -6.65 -14.35
C GLU A 601 47.41 -5.38 -13.68
N GLU A 602 46.57 -4.72 -12.89
CA GLU A 602 46.86 -3.44 -12.24
C GLU A 602 46.61 -3.49 -10.71
N PRO A 603 47.48 -4.15 -9.93
CA PRO A 603 47.28 -4.29 -8.49
C PRO A 603 47.26 -2.94 -7.77
N LYS A 604 46.11 -2.59 -7.20
CA LYS A 604 45.91 -1.30 -6.52
C LYS A 604 44.90 -1.44 -5.38
N GLY A 605 45.15 -0.72 -4.28
CA GLY A 605 44.17 -0.58 -3.19
C GLY A 605 43.05 0.39 -3.55
N LEU A 606 41.84 0.14 -3.05
CA LEU A 606 40.61 0.90 -3.34
C LEU A 606 40.31 0.93 -4.85
N PHE A 607 40.40 -0.23 -5.49
CA PHE A 607 40.26 -0.43 -6.92
C PHE A 607 38.80 -0.42 -7.37
N ALA A 608 37.93 -1.10 -6.63
CA ALA A 608 36.49 -1.18 -6.91
C ALA A 608 35.64 -0.87 -5.67
N CYS A 609 34.47 -0.28 -5.92
CA CYS A 609 33.46 0.04 -4.91
C CYS A 609 32.13 -0.55 -5.38
N VAL A 610 31.54 -1.40 -4.57
CA VAL A 610 30.25 -2.03 -4.86
C VAL A 610 29.21 -1.49 -3.88
N LEU A 611 28.19 -0.83 -4.40
CA LEU A 611 27.04 -0.39 -3.63
C LEU A 611 25.97 -1.47 -3.64
N ALA A 612 25.54 -1.87 -2.46
CA ALA A 612 24.44 -2.80 -2.25
C ALA A 612 23.38 -2.18 -1.33
N PRO A 613 22.08 -2.44 -1.55
CA PRO A 613 21.00 -1.86 -0.77
C PRO A 613 20.95 -2.34 0.69
N THR A 614 21.40 -3.57 0.97
CA THR A 614 21.34 -4.17 2.31
C THR A 614 22.72 -4.59 2.81
N ARG A 615 22.84 -4.67 4.14
CA ARG A 615 24.11 -5.07 4.79
C ARG A 615 24.47 -6.51 4.44
N GLU A 616 23.46 -7.36 4.33
CA GLU A 616 23.61 -8.78 4.07
C GLU A 616 24.14 -9.05 2.66
N LEU A 617 23.62 -8.31 1.67
CA LEU A 617 24.09 -8.41 0.29
C LEU A 617 25.54 -7.93 0.19
N ALA A 618 25.89 -6.86 0.92
CA ALA A 618 27.26 -6.39 0.96
C ALA A 618 28.24 -7.46 1.48
N TYR A 619 27.87 -8.19 2.54
CA TYR A 619 28.67 -9.32 3.02
C TYR A 619 28.80 -10.44 1.99
N GLN A 620 27.71 -10.78 1.30
CA GLN A 620 27.72 -11.85 0.30
C GLN A 620 28.59 -11.52 -0.89
N ILE A 621 28.47 -10.29 -1.41
CA ILE A 621 29.30 -9.82 -2.49
C ILE A 621 30.78 -9.85 -2.05
N SER A 622 31.09 -9.39 -0.83
CA SER A 622 32.46 -9.46 -0.29
C SER A 622 33.00 -10.89 -0.27
N GLN A 623 32.21 -11.86 0.22
CA GLN A 623 32.58 -13.28 0.24
C GLN A 623 32.79 -13.85 -1.17
N GLN A 624 31.97 -13.45 -2.15
CA GLN A 624 32.13 -13.87 -3.54
C GLN A 624 33.42 -13.32 -4.16
N PHE A 625 33.75 -12.04 -3.91
CA PHE A 625 35.03 -11.47 -4.34
C PHE A 625 36.23 -12.16 -3.70
N GLU A 626 36.15 -12.46 -2.40
CA GLU A 626 37.22 -13.17 -1.68
C GLU A 626 37.38 -14.61 -2.16
N GLY A 627 36.28 -15.33 -2.43
CA GLY A 627 36.31 -16.68 -2.97
C GLY A 627 36.91 -16.74 -4.38
N LEU A 628 36.38 -15.92 -5.29
CA LEU A 628 36.85 -15.86 -6.69
C LEU A 628 38.28 -15.30 -6.79
N GLY A 629 38.66 -14.40 -5.88
CA GLY A 629 39.98 -13.77 -5.83
C GLY A 629 40.96 -14.40 -4.86
N SER A 630 40.65 -15.59 -4.33
CA SER A 630 41.43 -16.23 -3.25
C SER A 630 42.87 -16.51 -3.67
N ALA A 631 43.06 -17.10 -4.85
CA ALA A 631 44.39 -17.35 -5.46
C ALA A 631 45.19 -16.06 -5.72
N MET A 632 44.51 -14.92 -5.79
CA MET A 632 45.10 -13.61 -6.08
C MET A 632 45.36 -12.78 -4.82
N GLY A 633 45.02 -13.28 -3.63
CA GLY A 633 45.17 -12.55 -2.37
C GLY A 633 44.27 -11.31 -2.26
N VAL A 634 43.08 -11.37 -2.85
CA VAL A 634 42.14 -10.24 -2.83
C VAL A 634 41.69 -9.93 -1.42
N ARG A 635 41.70 -8.64 -1.05
CA ARG A 635 41.26 -8.15 0.25
C ARG A 635 40.04 -7.27 0.05
N CYS A 636 38.94 -7.66 0.66
CA CYS A 636 37.70 -6.91 0.68
C CYS A 636 37.48 -6.25 2.04
N VAL A 637 36.64 -5.22 2.06
CA VAL A 637 36.07 -4.70 3.30
C VAL A 637 34.59 -4.41 3.09
N THR A 638 33.79 -4.81 4.07
CA THR A 638 32.36 -4.54 4.10
C THR A 638 32.07 -3.33 4.97
N ILE A 639 31.46 -2.29 4.39
CA ILE A 639 31.19 -1.01 5.05
C ILE A 639 29.68 -0.78 5.18
N VAL A 640 29.14 -1.01 6.37
CA VAL A 640 27.70 -1.07 6.61
C VAL A 640 27.29 -0.45 7.95
N GLY A 641 26.06 0.06 8.02
CA GLY A 641 25.48 0.62 9.26
C GLY A 641 25.34 -0.42 10.38
N GLY A 642 25.11 0.04 11.61
CA GLY A 642 24.89 -0.84 12.77
C GLY A 642 26.13 -1.59 13.29
N LEU A 643 27.31 -1.31 12.73
CA LEU A 643 28.60 -1.81 13.22
C LEU A 643 29.49 -0.65 13.65
N ASP A 644 30.47 -0.96 14.51
CA ASP A 644 31.40 0.02 15.06
C ASP A 644 32.15 0.79 13.96
N MET A 645 32.10 2.12 14.04
CA MET A 645 32.68 3.03 13.05
C MET A 645 34.21 2.98 13.07
N MET A 646 34.79 2.82 14.26
CA MET A 646 36.25 2.81 14.43
C MET A 646 36.86 1.54 13.82
N ALA A 647 36.26 0.38 14.06
CA ALA A 647 36.66 -0.88 13.45
C ALA A 647 36.65 -0.81 11.91
N GLN A 648 35.60 -0.24 11.33
CA GLN A 648 35.50 -0.02 9.88
C GLN A 648 36.56 0.97 9.38
N SER A 649 36.82 2.05 10.12
CA SER A 649 37.87 3.04 9.80
C SER A 649 39.27 2.41 9.79
N VAL A 650 39.57 1.56 10.77
CA VAL A 650 40.83 0.81 10.85
C VAL A 650 40.96 -0.18 9.68
N ALA A 651 39.87 -0.85 9.29
CA ALA A 651 39.87 -1.75 8.14
C ALA A 651 40.12 -1.00 6.82
N LEU A 652 39.50 0.18 6.64
CA LEU A 652 39.72 1.04 5.46
C LEU A 652 41.16 1.57 5.39
N ALA A 653 41.77 1.89 6.53
CA ALA A 653 43.16 2.35 6.59
C ALA A 653 44.16 1.31 6.04
N LYS A 654 43.82 0.01 6.07
CA LYS A 654 44.64 -1.07 5.48
C LYS A 654 44.60 -1.10 3.95
N ARG A 655 43.85 -0.20 3.31
CA ARG A 655 43.71 -0.06 1.85
C ARG A 655 43.33 -1.39 1.15
N PRO A 656 42.16 -1.97 1.48
CA PRO A 656 41.66 -3.16 0.81
C PRO A 656 41.48 -2.90 -0.70
N HIS A 657 41.49 -3.94 -1.53
CA HIS A 657 41.34 -3.82 -2.97
C HIS A 657 39.89 -3.47 -3.34
N ILE A 658 38.92 -4.11 -2.69
CA ILE A 658 37.49 -3.95 -2.97
C ILE A 658 36.79 -3.42 -1.72
N VAL A 659 35.95 -2.39 -1.90
CA VAL A 659 35.04 -1.88 -0.86
C VAL A 659 33.63 -2.27 -1.25
N VAL A 660 32.93 -3.01 -0.38
CA VAL A 660 31.52 -3.36 -0.58
C VAL A 660 30.71 -2.66 0.50
N ALA A 661 29.75 -1.81 0.13
CA ALA A 661 29.15 -0.89 1.08
C ALA A 661 27.66 -0.63 0.88
N THR A 662 26.98 -0.28 1.97
CA THR A 662 25.67 0.39 1.87
C THR A 662 25.87 1.90 1.67
N PRO A 663 25.02 2.59 0.87
CA PRO A 663 25.25 3.99 0.50
C PRO A 663 25.41 4.93 1.70
N GLY A 664 24.55 4.80 2.72
CA GLY A 664 24.59 5.65 3.93
C GLY A 664 25.93 5.56 4.67
N ARG A 665 26.37 4.34 5.03
CA ARG A 665 27.63 4.20 5.78
C ARG A 665 28.84 4.58 4.94
N LEU A 666 28.80 4.37 3.61
CA LEU A 666 29.90 4.79 2.75
C LEU A 666 30.06 6.32 2.72
N ILE A 667 28.96 7.07 2.57
CA ILE A 667 29.04 8.53 2.55
C ILE A 667 29.55 9.06 3.89
N ASP A 668 29.14 8.46 5.02
CA ASP A 668 29.64 8.82 6.34
C ASP A 668 31.16 8.66 6.44
N HIS A 669 31.71 7.57 5.92
CA HIS A 669 33.16 7.38 5.88
C HIS A 669 33.85 8.37 4.94
N LEU A 670 33.27 8.65 3.76
CA LEU A 670 33.82 9.63 2.81
C LEU A 670 33.85 11.05 3.37
N GLU A 671 32.89 11.43 4.22
CA GLU A 671 32.79 12.76 4.82
C GLU A 671 33.59 12.86 6.13
N ASN A 672 33.58 11.82 6.97
CA ASN A 672 34.05 11.92 8.36
C ASN A 672 35.33 11.12 8.67
N THR A 673 35.74 10.18 7.83
CA THR A 673 36.95 9.36 8.08
C THR A 673 38.19 10.00 7.48
N LYS A 674 39.07 10.51 8.35
CA LYS A 674 40.33 11.14 7.93
C LYS A 674 41.18 10.18 7.09
N GLY A 675 41.62 10.66 5.93
CA GLY A 675 42.53 9.91 5.04
C GLY A 675 41.84 8.87 4.14
N PHE A 676 40.53 8.64 4.29
CA PHE A 676 39.78 7.79 3.38
C PHE A 676 39.31 8.58 2.16
N SER A 677 39.52 8.05 0.96
CA SER A 677 39.12 8.69 -0.29
C SER A 677 39.02 7.67 -1.41
N LEU A 678 37.95 7.76 -2.21
CA LEU A 678 37.73 6.95 -3.40
C LEU A 678 38.07 7.69 -4.71
N ARG A 679 38.82 8.79 -4.65
CA ARG A 679 39.19 9.57 -5.87
C ARG A 679 40.00 8.78 -6.90
N GLY A 680 40.66 7.68 -6.49
CA GLY A 680 41.46 6.82 -7.36
C GLY A 680 40.75 5.55 -7.85
N LEU A 681 39.44 5.45 -7.63
CA LEU A 681 38.61 4.29 -7.95
C LEU A 681 38.56 4.01 -9.46
N LYS A 682 38.66 2.74 -9.86
CA LYS A 682 38.58 2.32 -11.27
C LYS A 682 37.22 1.71 -11.62
N PHE A 683 36.58 1.03 -10.68
CA PHE A 683 35.29 0.39 -10.88
C PHE A 683 34.24 0.85 -9.87
N LEU A 684 33.06 1.19 -10.35
CA LEU A 684 31.85 1.33 -9.54
C LEU A 684 30.84 0.25 -9.94
N VAL A 685 30.32 -0.49 -8.97
CA VAL A 685 29.22 -1.43 -9.18
C VAL A 685 28.01 -0.97 -8.39
N LEU A 686 26.85 -0.97 -9.04
CA LEU A 686 25.54 -0.70 -8.45
C LEU A 686 24.73 -2.00 -8.57
N ASP A 687 24.70 -2.81 -7.51
CA ASP A 687 23.96 -4.07 -7.50
C ASP A 687 22.57 -3.88 -6.87
N GLU A 688 21.58 -4.60 -7.37
CA GLU A 688 20.15 -4.38 -7.09
C GLU A 688 19.75 -2.89 -7.22
N ALA A 689 20.09 -2.27 -8.35
CA ALA A 689 19.95 -0.83 -8.57
C ALA A 689 18.51 -0.29 -8.45
N ASP A 690 17.50 -1.11 -8.72
CA ASP A 690 16.10 -0.80 -8.46
C ASP A 690 15.83 -0.62 -6.97
N ARG A 691 16.39 -1.49 -6.13
CA ARG A 691 16.23 -1.41 -4.67
C ARG A 691 17.04 -0.28 -4.05
N LEU A 692 18.23 0.00 -4.58
CA LEU A 692 19.01 1.18 -4.18
C LEU A 692 18.19 2.48 -4.35
N LEU A 693 17.25 2.54 -5.29
CA LEU A 693 16.44 3.74 -5.56
C LEU A 693 15.05 3.73 -4.91
N ASP A 694 14.59 2.57 -4.44
CA ASP A 694 13.32 2.44 -3.70
C ASP A 694 13.48 2.71 -2.21
N MET A 695 14.68 2.54 -1.64
CA MET A 695 14.99 2.80 -0.23
C MET A 695 15.43 4.25 0.06
N ASP A 696 15.02 5.21 -0.80
CA ASP A 696 15.40 6.63 -0.72
C ASP A 696 16.92 6.91 -0.68
N PHE A 697 17.79 5.97 -1.08
CA PHE A 697 19.24 6.25 -1.18
C PHE A 697 19.62 7.09 -2.39
N GLY A 698 18.69 7.41 -3.30
CA GLY A 698 18.96 8.20 -4.51
C GLY A 698 19.79 9.47 -4.27
N PRO A 699 19.39 10.38 -3.36
CA PRO A 699 20.16 11.57 -3.03
C PRO A 699 21.55 11.27 -2.44
N ILE A 700 21.71 10.18 -1.69
CA ILE A 700 22.99 9.75 -1.11
C ILE A 700 23.92 9.22 -2.21
N ILE A 701 23.39 8.41 -3.14
CA ILE A 701 24.14 7.92 -4.29
C ILE A 701 24.59 9.09 -5.17
N ASP A 702 23.73 10.09 -5.40
CA ASP A 702 24.10 11.30 -6.14
C ASP A 702 25.26 12.06 -5.48
N LYS A 703 25.36 12.07 -4.14
CA LYS A 703 26.51 12.63 -3.42
C LYS A 703 27.77 11.78 -3.61
N ILE A 704 27.66 10.47 -3.48
CA ILE A 704 28.80 9.55 -3.71
C ILE A 704 29.34 9.71 -5.13
N LEU A 705 28.46 9.75 -6.14
CA LEU A 705 28.81 9.95 -7.55
C LEU A 705 29.56 11.28 -7.82
N LYS A 706 29.34 12.31 -7.00
CA LYS A 706 30.07 13.59 -7.06
C LYS A 706 31.48 13.52 -6.46
N ILE A 707 31.72 12.60 -5.52
CA ILE A 707 32.99 12.45 -4.80
C ILE A 707 33.94 11.51 -5.54
N ILE A 708 33.42 10.43 -6.13
CA ILE A 708 34.20 9.44 -6.88
C ILE A 708 34.60 9.96 -8.28
N PRO A 709 35.66 9.45 -8.91
CA PRO A 709 36.13 9.95 -10.21
C PRO A 709 35.12 9.67 -11.33
N LYS A 710 34.99 10.60 -12.28
CA LYS A 710 34.15 10.43 -13.47
C LYS A 710 34.73 9.42 -14.47
N GLU A 711 36.05 9.38 -14.59
CA GLU A 711 36.76 8.41 -15.43
C GLU A 711 36.92 7.10 -14.66
N ARG A 712 35.94 6.21 -14.85
CA ARG A 712 35.84 4.88 -14.24
C ARG A 712 34.96 4.00 -15.12
N THR A 713 35.05 2.69 -14.96
CA THR A 713 34.08 1.74 -15.53
C THR A 713 32.96 1.52 -14.53
N THR A 714 31.71 1.63 -14.98
CA THR A 714 30.52 1.47 -14.14
C THR A 714 29.69 0.27 -14.58
N TYR A 715 29.35 -0.58 -13.63
CA TYR A 715 28.45 -1.71 -13.83
C TYR A 715 27.17 -1.50 -13.02
N LEU A 716 26.02 -1.56 -13.70
CA LEU A 716 24.71 -1.47 -13.08
C LEU A 716 23.97 -2.78 -13.29
N PHE A 717 23.65 -3.47 -12.20
CA PHE A 717 22.91 -4.72 -12.23
C PHE A 717 21.58 -4.56 -11.50
N SER A 718 20.50 -5.03 -12.12
CA SER A 718 19.16 -4.93 -11.55
C SER A 718 18.29 -6.11 -11.98
N ALA A 719 17.26 -6.41 -11.18
CA ALA A 719 16.21 -7.35 -11.60
C ALA A 719 15.19 -6.69 -12.54
N THR A 720 14.98 -5.37 -12.41
CA THR A 720 13.92 -4.66 -13.13
C THR A 720 14.38 -3.30 -13.65
N MET A 721 13.98 -2.94 -14.87
CA MET A 721 14.26 -1.63 -15.44
C MET A 721 13.12 -0.65 -15.16
N THR A 722 13.21 0.06 -14.03
CA THR A 722 12.27 1.13 -13.68
C THR A 722 12.72 2.49 -14.25
N THR A 723 11.80 3.47 -14.28
CA THR A 723 12.12 4.84 -14.70
C THR A 723 13.17 5.50 -13.80
N LYS A 724 13.16 5.19 -12.49
CA LYS A 724 14.20 5.61 -11.54
C LYS A 724 15.56 5.01 -11.90
N VAL A 725 15.63 3.71 -12.18
CA VAL A 725 16.87 3.04 -12.61
C VAL A 725 17.38 3.64 -13.92
N ALA A 726 16.50 3.95 -14.86
CA ALA A 726 16.87 4.60 -16.12
C ALA A 726 17.44 6.03 -15.92
N LYS A 727 17.05 6.73 -14.84
CA LYS A 727 17.64 8.03 -14.47
C LYS A 727 19.02 7.84 -13.83
N LEU A 728 19.16 6.88 -12.91
CA LEU A 728 20.44 6.53 -12.31
C LEU A 728 21.44 6.06 -13.37
N GLN A 729 20.98 5.30 -14.36
CA GLN A 729 21.77 4.90 -15.53
C GLN A 729 22.39 6.12 -16.22
N ARG A 730 21.57 7.11 -16.56
CA ARG A 730 22.01 8.34 -17.25
C ARG A 730 22.99 9.17 -16.42
N ALA A 731 22.93 9.08 -15.09
CA ALA A 731 23.80 9.83 -14.19
C ALA A 731 25.13 9.11 -13.90
N SER A 732 25.19 7.78 -13.99
CA SER A 732 26.31 6.97 -13.50
C SER A 732 27.13 6.26 -14.58
N LEU A 733 26.58 6.00 -15.78
CA LEU A 733 27.23 5.26 -16.86
C LEU A 733 27.51 6.12 -18.11
N SER A 734 28.49 5.70 -18.91
CA SER A 734 28.89 6.31 -20.18
C SER A 734 28.91 5.28 -21.31
N ASN A 735 28.05 5.46 -22.34
CA ASN A 735 27.87 4.53 -23.48
C ASN A 735 27.80 3.03 -23.08
N PRO A 736 26.89 2.66 -22.16
CA PRO A 736 26.85 1.30 -21.62
C PRO A 736 26.31 0.28 -22.63
N VAL A 737 26.80 -0.96 -22.53
CA VAL A 737 26.20 -2.12 -23.19
C VAL A 737 25.08 -2.66 -22.31
N ARG A 738 23.89 -2.82 -22.89
CA ARG A 738 22.74 -3.41 -22.21
C ARG A 738 22.67 -4.90 -22.53
N VAL A 739 22.62 -5.69 -21.46
CA VAL A 739 22.54 -7.15 -21.48
C VAL A 739 21.27 -7.53 -20.72
N GLU A 740 20.33 -8.22 -21.37
CA GLU A 740 19.01 -8.51 -20.82
C GLU A 740 18.62 -9.94 -21.14
N VAL A 741 18.54 -10.77 -20.10
CA VAL A 741 18.52 -12.24 -20.23
C VAL A 741 17.26 -12.84 -19.61
N SER A 742 16.33 -11.98 -19.19
CA SER A 742 15.03 -12.36 -18.63
C SER A 742 13.93 -11.55 -19.29
N GLU A 743 12.83 -12.20 -19.66
CA GLU A 743 11.61 -11.50 -20.09
C GLU A 743 11.08 -10.65 -18.93
N LYS A 744 10.65 -9.41 -19.24
CA LYS A 744 10.17 -8.43 -18.25
C LYS A 744 9.11 -9.06 -17.34
N TYR A 745 9.42 -9.13 -16.04
CA TYR A 745 8.50 -9.57 -14.98
C TYR A 745 8.03 -11.03 -15.05
N SER A 746 8.81 -11.93 -15.67
CA SER A 746 8.51 -13.37 -15.67
C SER A 746 9.10 -14.10 -14.44
N THR A 747 8.44 -15.18 -14.04
CA THR A 747 8.97 -16.17 -13.08
C THR A 747 9.68 -17.29 -13.85
N VAL A 748 10.59 -18.02 -13.20
CA VAL A 748 11.30 -19.14 -13.85
C VAL A 748 10.28 -20.21 -14.28
N SER A 749 10.42 -20.75 -15.48
CA SER A 749 9.47 -21.73 -16.04
C SER A 749 9.33 -23.02 -15.20
N THR A 750 10.38 -23.38 -14.45
CA THR A 750 10.40 -24.54 -13.54
C THR A 750 9.72 -24.28 -12.18
N LEU A 751 9.17 -23.08 -11.95
CA LEU A 751 8.46 -22.72 -10.73
C LEU A 751 6.96 -23.08 -10.81
N LEU A 752 6.52 -24.00 -9.95
CA LEU A 752 5.11 -24.31 -9.74
C LEU A 752 4.52 -23.33 -8.72
N GLN A 753 3.44 -22.65 -9.09
CA GLN A 753 2.88 -21.54 -8.31
C GLN A 753 1.43 -21.82 -7.98
N TYR A 754 1.14 -21.87 -6.68
CA TYR A 754 -0.17 -22.18 -6.15
C TYR A 754 -0.69 -21.06 -5.25
N TYR A 755 -2.01 -20.96 -5.15
CA TYR A 755 -2.69 -20.17 -4.13
C TYR A 755 -3.58 -21.06 -3.26
N LEU A 756 -3.84 -20.65 -2.04
CA LEU A 756 -4.74 -21.32 -1.12
C LEU A 756 -5.73 -20.27 -0.60
N PHE A 757 -7.00 -20.37 -1.01
CA PHE A 757 -8.03 -19.39 -0.66
C PHE A 757 -8.77 -19.80 0.61
N ILE A 758 -8.59 -19.03 1.69
CA ILE A 758 -9.05 -19.38 3.04
C ILE A 758 -9.53 -18.17 3.84
N PRO A 759 -10.46 -18.36 4.78
CA PRO A 759 -10.78 -17.32 5.77
C PRO A 759 -9.55 -16.94 6.60
N LEU A 760 -9.40 -15.65 6.91
CA LEU A 760 -8.29 -15.13 7.72
C LEU A 760 -8.08 -15.90 9.05
N VAL A 761 -9.16 -16.33 9.70
CA VAL A 761 -9.09 -17.04 10.99
C VAL A 761 -8.48 -18.44 10.90
N GLN A 762 -8.42 -19.04 9.72
CA GLN A 762 -7.90 -20.41 9.51
C GLN A 762 -6.45 -20.42 9.02
N LYS A 763 -5.83 -19.25 8.91
CA LYS A 763 -4.54 -19.06 8.25
C LYS A 763 -3.38 -19.81 8.92
N ASP A 764 -3.34 -19.80 10.26
CA ASP A 764 -2.34 -20.55 11.03
C ASP A 764 -2.50 -22.07 10.82
N VAL A 765 -3.74 -22.58 10.84
CA VAL A 765 -4.01 -24.01 10.69
C VAL A 765 -3.57 -24.51 9.32
N HIS A 766 -3.88 -23.75 8.27
CA HIS A 766 -3.45 -24.07 6.91
C HIS A 766 -1.94 -23.96 6.71
N LEU A 767 -1.27 -23.02 7.39
CA LEU A 767 0.19 -22.97 7.38
C LEU A 767 0.80 -24.26 7.96
N ILE A 768 0.24 -24.75 9.07
CA ILE A 768 0.71 -25.99 9.70
C ILE A 768 0.37 -27.21 8.87
N TYR A 769 -0.79 -27.24 8.21
CA TYR A 769 -1.12 -28.26 7.22
C TYR A 769 -0.08 -28.31 6.08
N LEU A 770 0.30 -27.16 5.52
CA LEU A 770 1.34 -27.07 4.51
C LEU A 770 2.71 -27.51 5.06
N ALA A 771 3.06 -27.11 6.29
CA ALA A 771 4.31 -27.52 6.92
C ALA A 771 4.40 -29.04 7.16
N ASN A 772 3.28 -29.70 7.50
CA ASN A 772 3.19 -31.16 7.59
C ASN A 772 3.35 -31.82 6.22
N THR A 773 2.56 -31.37 5.24
CA THR A 773 2.55 -31.92 3.87
C THR A 773 3.92 -31.79 3.20
N LEU A 774 4.67 -30.73 3.54
CA LEU A 774 5.96 -30.38 2.95
C LEU A 774 7.12 -30.55 3.95
N ALA A 775 6.96 -31.37 4.99
CA ALA A 775 7.94 -31.49 6.09
C ALA A 775 9.35 -31.95 5.64
N GLN A 776 9.44 -32.63 4.50
CA GLN A 776 10.72 -33.06 3.94
C GLN A 776 11.51 -31.91 3.31
N ASN A 777 10.81 -30.87 2.84
CA ASN A 777 11.35 -29.74 2.11
C ASN A 777 11.99 -28.69 3.02
N SER A 778 12.92 -27.93 2.45
CA SER A 778 13.36 -26.65 3.01
C SER A 778 12.36 -25.55 2.66
N ILE A 779 11.85 -24.83 3.67
CA ILE A 779 10.74 -23.88 3.52
C ILE A 779 11.16 -22.49 3.99
N ILE A 780 10.83 -21.48 3.20
CA ILE A 780 10.81 -20.09 3.65
C ILE A 780 9.37 -19.58 3.73
N ILE A 781 9.00 -18.96 4.85
CA ILE A 781 7.67 -18.40 5.09
C ILE A 781 7.79 -16.89 5.18
N PHE A 782 7.11 -16.15 4.30
CA PHE A 782 7.11 -14.69 4.30
C PHE A 782 5.89 -14.12 5.03
N THR A 783 6.13 -13.29 6.03
CA THR A 783 5.11 -12.53 6.78
C THR A 783 5.27 -11.03 6.56
N ARG A 784 4.20 -10.27 6.80
CA ARG A 784 4.20 -8.82 6.72
C ARG A 784 4.85 -8.19 7.95
N THR A 785 4.54 -8.70 9.14
CA THR A 785 4.97 -8.08 10.40
C THR A 785 6.06 -8.89 11.12
N VAL A 786 6.88 -8.19 11.90
CA VAL A 786 7.88 -8.80 12.80
C VAL A 786 7.21 -9.65 13.88
N HIS A 787 6.07 -9.18 14.38
CA HIS A 787 5.28 -9.91 15.37
C HIS A 787 4.88 -11.28 14.85
N ASP A 788 4.36 -11.36 13.62
CA ASP A 788 3.94 -12.63 13.02
C ASP A 788 5.15 -13.54 12.74
N ALA A 789 6.27 -12.99 12.29
CA ALA A 789 7.49 -13.77 12.10
C ALA A 789 7.94 -14.46 13.40
N GLN A 790 7.86 -13.74 14.53
CA GLN A 790 8.20 -14.29 15.85
C GLN A 790 7.15 -15.30 16.33
N ARG A 791 5.87 -14.91 16.30
CA ARG A 791 4.74 -15.74 16.74
C ARG A 791 4.69 -17.07 16.00
N LEU A 792 4.71 -17.04 14.67
CA LEU A 792 4.66 -18.24 13.84
C LEU A 792 5.88 -19.13 14.06
N SER A 793 7.07 -18.54 14.25
CA SER A 793 8.27 -19.32 14.58
C SER A 793 8.13 -20.08 15.90
N ILE A 794 7.45 -19.50 16.90
CA ILE A 794 7.18 -20.19 18.18
C ILE A 794 6.14 -21.28 17.95
N ILE A 795 5.02 -20.98 17.29
CA ILE A 795 3.96 -21.96 16.97
C ILE A 795 4.55 -23.19 16.26
N LEU A 796 5.33 -22.97 15.21
CA LEU A 796 5.99 -24.03 14.45
C LEU A 796 6.90 -24.88 15.36
N ARG A 797 7.72 -24.26 16.22
CA ARG A 797 8.58 -25.00 17.16
C ARG A 797 7.80 -25.77 18.21
N THR A 798 6.73 -25.19 18.76
CA THR A 798 5.84 -25.85 19.72
C THR A 798 5.19 -27.10 19.12
N LEU A 799 4.88 -27.05 17.82
CA LEU A 799 4.32 -28.17 17.07
C LEU A 799 5.38 -29.13 16.49
N GLY A 800 6.65 -28.96 16.85
CA GLY A 800 7.74 -29.87 16.49
C GLY A 800 8.49 -29.53 15.20
N PHE A 801 8.15 -28.43 14.52
CA PHE A 801 8.85 -28.00 13.33
C PHE A 801 10.09 -27.15 13.68
N PRO A 802 11.28 -27.49 13.16
CA PRO A 802 12.50 -26.75 13.44
C PRO A 802 12.52 -25.42 12.65
N ALA A 803 11.87 -24.40 13.22
CA ALA A 803 11.73 -23.05 12.64
C ALA A 803 12.61 -21.98 13.31
N VAL A 804 13.13 -21.04 12.53
CA VAL A 804 13.90 -19.89 13.01
C VAL A 804 13.38 -18.56 12.41
N PRO A 805 13.20 -17.49 13.21
CA PRO A 805 12.77 -16.19 12.71
C PRO A 805 13.93 -15.40 12.09
N LEU A 806 13.63 -14.57 11.08
CA LEU A 806 14.55 -13.61 10.48
C LEU A 806 13.83 -12.29 10.15
N HIS A 807 14.10 -11.24 10.91
CA HIS A 807 13.42 -9.94 10.78
C HIS A 807 14.29 -8.77 11.26
N GLY A 808 13.89 -7.53 10.97
CA GLY A 808 14.67 -6.31 11.24
C GLY A 808 15.01 -6.06 12.72
N GLN A 809 14.13 -6.44 13.65
CA GLN A 809 14.39 -6.27 15.10
C GLN A 809 15.43 -7.23 15.71
N LEU A 810 15.97 -8.19 14.95
CA LEU A 810 17.06 -9.04 15.42
C LEU A 810 18.40 -8.28 15.34
N SER A 811 19.29 -8.50 16.31
CA SER A 811 20.67 -8.01 16.17
C SER A 811 21.35 -8.62 14.94
N GLN A 812 22.33 -7.92 14.37
CA GLN A 812 23.04 -8.43 13.18
C GLN A 812 23.66 -9.81 13.43
N SER A 813 24.25 -10.02 14.61
CA SER A 813 24.79 -11.32 15.02
C SER A 813 23.72 -12.41 15.10
N ALA A 814 22.53 -12.08 15.59
CA ALA A 814 21.40 -13.01 15.65
C ALA A 814 20.85 -13.34 14.24
N ARG A 815 20.78 -12.36 13.34
CA ARG A 815 20.39 -12.56 11.93
C ARG A 815 21.36 -13.51 11.22
N LEU A 816 22.67 -13.27 11.36
CA LEU A 816 23.71 -14.14 10.80
C LEU A 816 23.67 -15.55 11.41
N GLY A 817 23.45 -15.66 12.72
CA GLY A 817 23.30 -16.95 13.40
C GLY A 817 22.05 -17.72 12.95
N ALA A 818 20.92 -17.04 12.75
CA ALA A 818 19.69 -17.63 12.22
C ALA A 818 19.90 -18.14 10.79
N LEU A 819 20.54 -17.33 9.94
CA LEU A 819 20.88 -17.74 8.57
C LEU A 819 21.84 -18.93 8.58
N GLY A 820 22.88 -18.92 9.41
CA GLY A 820 23.83 -20.03 9.53
C GLY A 820 23.17 -21.35 9.93
N LYS A 821 22.22 -21.31 10.89
CA LYS A 821 21.42 -22.48 11.30
C LYS A 821 20.54 -23.03 10.17
N PHE A 822 20.04 -22.16 9.31
CA PHE A 822 19.27 -22.55 8.13
C PHE A 822 20.20 -23.13 7.03
N LYS A 823 21.34 -22.46 6.75
CA LYS A 823 22.33 -22.89 5.75
C LYS A 823 22.91 -24.27 6.06
N SER A 824 23.15 -24.59 7.32
CA SER A 824 23.69 -25.89 7.73
C SER A 824 22.66 -27.03 7.70
N GLY A 825 21.39 -26.74 7.40
CA GLY A 825 20.29 -27.72 7.48
C GLY A 825 19.81 -28.00 8.91
N GLY A 826 20.38 -27.33 9.93
CA GLY A 826 19.97 -27.50 11.34
C GLY A 826 18.56 -26.98 11.65
N ARG A 827 18.00 -26.12 10.78
CA ARG A 827 16.60 -25.68 10.79
C ARG A 827 16.07 -25.74 9.37
N LYS A 828 14.96 -26.45 9.15
CA LYS A 828 14.34 -26.62 7.83
C LYS A 828 13.39 -25.49 7.44
N ILE A 829 12.91 -24.71 8.40
CA ILE A 829 11.94 -23.64 8.18
C ILE A 829 12.53 -22.29 8.61
N LEU A 830 12.49 -21.31 7.71
CA LEU A 830 12.87 -19.92 7.94
C LEU A 830 11.62 -19.04 7.86
N VAL A 831 11.21 -18.42 8.96
CA VAL A 831 10.07 -17.48 8.97
C VAL A 831 10.62 -16.08 8.94
N ALA A 832 10.19 -15.26 7.98
CA ALA A 832 10.81 -13.98 7.77
C ALA A 832 9.89 -12.89 7.27
N THR A 833 10.21 -11.65 7.61
CA THR A 833 9.62 -10.48 6.95
C THR A 833 10.32 -10.20 5.61
N ASP A 834 9.85 -9.19 4.86
CA ASP A 834 10.51 -8.77 3.62
C ASP A 834 11.97 -8.32 3.81
N VAL A 835 12.43 -8.15 5.05
CA VAL A 835 13.87 -8.03 5.34
C VAL A 835 14.68 -9.24 4.84
N ALA A 836 14.09 -10.44 4.77
CA ALA A 836 14.72 -11.62 4.20
C ALA A 836 14.58 -11.79 2.68
N SER A 837 13.59 -11.12 2.07
CA SER A 837 13.44 -11.12 0.61
C SER A 837 14.46 -10.19 -0.07
N ARG A 838 15.13 -9.33 0.71
CA ARG A 838 16.04 -8.25 0.28
C ARG A 838 17.51 -8.61 0.48
N GLY A 839 18.24 -8.88 -0.61
CA GLY A 839 19.71 -9.00 -0.57
C GLY A 839 20.29 -10.10 0.34
N LEU A 840 19.47 -11.05 0.79
CA LEU A 840 19.93 -12.22 1.52
C LEU A 840 20.04 -13.42 0.54
N ASP A 841 21.27 -13.86 0.26
CA ASP A 841 21.61 -15.18 -0.26
C ASP A 841 21.25 -16.25 0.78
N ILE A 842 19.95 -16.51 0.82
CA ILE A 842 19.36 -17.67 1.43
C ILE A 842 19.68 -18.84 0.48
N PRO A 843 20.19 -19.97 1.00
CA PRO A 843 20.42 -21.16 0.19
C PRO A 843 19.16 -21.50 -0.59
N HIS A 844 19.31 -22.24 -1.69
CA HIS A 844 18.19 -22.78 -2.41
C HIS A 844 17.18 -23.42 -1.44
N VAL A 845 15.94 -22.93 -1.48
CA VAL A 845 14.82 -23.51 -0.74
C VAL A 845 13.91 -24.24 -1.70
N ASP A 846 13.33 -25.35 -1.28
CA ASP A 846 12.46 -26.15 -2.14
C ASP A 846 11.05 -25.54 -2.24
N VAL A 847 10.60 -24.87 -1.17
CA VAL A 847 9.27 -24.25 -1.09
C VAL A 847 9.33 -22.82 -0.54
N VAL A 848 8.60 -21.92 -1.20
CA VAL A 848 8.29 -20.57 -0.70
C VAL A 848 6.81 -20.50 -0.31
N ILE A 849 6.52 -20.18 0.95
CA ILE A 849 5.16 -19.92 1.42
C ILE A 849 4.99 -18.43 1.67
N ASN A 850 4.11 -17.78 0.92
CA ASN A 850 3.68 -16.43 1.25
C ASN A 850 2.54 -16.53 2.27
N TYR A 851 2.89 -16.44 3.56
CA TYR A 851 1.88 -16.35 4.61
C TYR A 851 1.07 -15.08 4.42
N ASP A 852 1.73 -13.93 4.29
CA ASP A 852 1.06 -12.70 3.87
C ASP A 852 1.38 -12.41 2.41
N ILE A 853 0.35 -12.14 1.60
CA ILE A 853 0.53 -11.72 0.21
C ILE A 853 1.32 -10.39 0.17
N PRO A 854 2.33 -10.26 -0.71
CA PRO A 854 3.01 -8.98 -0.91
C PRO A 854 2.08 -7.95 -1.55
N THR A 855 2.25 -6.68 -1.19
CA THR A 855 1.42 -5.57 -1.71
C THR A 855 1.77 -5.20 -3.16
N HIS A 856 3.00 -5.46 -3.59
CA HIS A 856 3.46 -5.18 -4.95
C HIS A 856 3.91 -6.46 -5.67
N SER A 857 3.53 -6.60 -6.94
CA SER A 857 3.88 -7.76 -7.77
C SER A 857 5.39 -8.00 -7.90
N LYS A 858 6.20 -6.94 -7.83
CA LYS A 858 7.67 -7.06 -7.84
C LYS A 858 8.20 -7.79 -6.62
N ASP A 859 7.61 -7.54 -5.45
CA ASP A 859 8.00 -8.21 -4.21
C ASP A 859 7.63 -9.69 -4.27
N TYR A 860 6.50 -10.05 -4.90
CA TYR A 860 6.15 -11.44 -5.19
C TYR A 860 7.24 -12.16 -5.98
N ILE A 861 7.66 -11.60 -7.13
CA ILE A 861 8.71 -12.17 -7.98
C ILE A 861 10.01 -12.37 -7.18
N HIS A 862 10.34 -11.44 -6.28
CA HIS A 862 11.55 -11.51 -5.45
C HIS A 862 11.46 -12.57 -4.34
N ARG A 863 10.27 -12.76 -3.77
CA ARG A 863 10.00 -13.81 -2.77
C ARG A 863 10.05 -15.19 -3.40
N VAL A 864 9.32 -15.41 -4.50
CA VAL A 864 9.27 -16.73 -5.15
C VAL A 864 10.55 -17.06 -5.91
N GLY A 865 11.32 -16.05 -6.33
CA GLY A 865 12.66 -16.21 -6.88
C GLY A 865 13.71 -16.74 -5.89
N ARG A 866 13.31 -17.12 -4.66
CA ARG A 866 14.18 -17.83 -3.69
C ARG A 866 14.20 -19.35 -3.91
N THR A 867 13.21 -19.88 -4.62
CA THR A 867 13.19 -21.29 -5.08
C THR A 867 13.41 -21.37 -6.59
N ALA A 868 13.42 -22.58 -7.15
CA ALA A 868 13.57 -22.84 -8.59
C ALA A 868 14.82 -22.17 -9.22
N ARG A 869 15.96 -22.20 -8.51
CA ARG A 869 17.23 -21.59 -8.97
C ARG A 869 18.15 -22.62 -9.64
N ALA A 870 18.98 -22.15 -10.57
CA ALA A 870 20.02 -22.94 -11.23
C ALA A 870 19.49 -24.24 -11.90
N GLY A 871 18.39 -24.12 -12.65
CA GLY A 871 17.80 -25.22 -13.43
C GLY A 871 16.95 -26.22 -12.63
N ARG A 872 16.82 -26.06 -11.31
CA ARG A 872 15.97 -26.91 -10.47
C ARG A 872 14.51 -26.44 -10.47
N SER A 873 13.59 -27.35 -10.18
CA SER A 873 12.17 -27.05 -9.94
C SER A 873 11.94 -26.61 -8.49
N GLY A 874 10.90 -25.82 -8.27
CA GLY A 874 10.52 -25.32 -6.94
C GLY A 874 9.02 -25.06 -6.85
N LYS A 875 8.49 -24.96 -5.62
CA LYS A 875 7.08 -24.66 -5.38
C LYS A 875 6.89 -23.33 -4.64
N SER A 876 5.87 -22.57 -5.01
CA SER A 876 5.38 -21.46 -4.20
C SER A 876 3.91 -21.67 -3.84
N VAL A 877 3.54 -21.40 -2.58
CA VAL A 877 2.16 -21.43 -2.11
C VAL A 877 1.82 -20.10 -1.46
N THR A 878 0.78 -19.42 -1.96
CA THR A 878 0.35 -18.12 -1.44
C THR A 878 -0.98 -18.25 -0.72
N LEU A 879 -1.01 -17.92 0.57
CA LEU A 879 -2.23 -17.93 1.38
C LEU A 879 -3.01 -16.64 1.07
N VAL A 880 -4.21 -16.80 0.51
CA VAL A 880 -5.08 -15.71 0.04
C VAL A 880 -6.32 -15.68 0.92
N THR A 881 -6.57 -14.54 1.58
CA THR A 881 -7.79 -14.33 2.36
C THR A 881 -8.85 -13.57 1.56
N GLN A 882 -10.05 -13.39 2.13
CA GLN A 882 -11.12 -12.62 1.51
C GLN A 882 -10.73 -11.17 1.17
N TYR A 883 -9.67 -10.63 1.80
CA TYR A 883 -9.16 -9.27 1.56
C TYR A 883 -8.02 -9.21 0.53
N ASP A 884 -7.49 -10.36 0.11
CA ASP A 884 -6.27 -10.45 -0.69
C ASP A 884 -6.53 -10.76 -2.17
N VAL A 885 -7.80 -10.90 -2.58
CA VAL A 885 -8.21 -11.32 -3.92
C VAL A 885 -7.69 -10.38 -5.02
N GLU A 886 -7.76 -9.07 -4.81
CA GLU A 886 -7.21 -8.12 -5.79
C GLU A 886 -5.68 -8.19 -5.88
N LEU A 887 -5.01 -8.45 -4.76
CA LEU A 887 -3.55 -8.52 -4.71
C LEU A 887 -3.05 -9.73 -5.50
N ILE A 888 -3.70 -10.89 -5.38
CA ILE A 888 -3.32 -12.08 -6.16
C ILE A 888 -3.61 -11.88 -7.65
N GLN A 889 -4.75 -11.26 -8.03
CA GLN A 889 -5.07 -10.98 -9.42
C GLN A 889 -4.06 -10.02 -10.08
N ARG A 890 -3.60 -8.99 -9.35
CA ARG A 890 -2.54 -8.08 -9.83
C ARG A 890 -1.22 -8.82 -10.04
N ILE A 891 -0.88 -9.74 -9.14
CA ILE A 891 0.31 -10.59 -9.27
C ILE A 891 0.19 -11.49 -10.50
N GLU A 892 -0.91 -12.23 -10.66
CA GLU A 892 -1.19 -13.10 -11.81
C GLU A 892 -1.09 -12.35 -13.15
N THR A 893 -1.66 -11.14 -13.19
CA THR A 893 -1.59 -10.25 -14.36
C THR A 893 -0.14 -9.86 -14.67
N THR A 894 0.65 -9.54 -13.64
CA THR A 894 2.05 -9.13 -13.82
C THR A 894 2.94 -10.27 -14.29
N ILE A 895 2.73 -11.48 -13.76
CA ILE A 895 3.50 -12.68 -14.15
C ILE A 895 2.98 -13.33 -15.44
N GLY A 896 1.82 -12.88 -15.96
CA GLY A 896 1.19 -13.41 -17.17
C GLY A 896 0.66 -14.84 -17.03
N LYS A 897 0.40 -15.31 -15.80
CA LYS A 897 0.02 -16.69 -15.50
C LYS A 897 -0.97 -16.73 -14.33
N LYS A 898 -2.06 -17.50 -14.48
CA LYS A 898 -2.96 -17.83 -13.36
C LYS A 898 -2.32 -18.89 -12.46
N MET A 899 -2.41 -18.71 -11.16
CA MET A 899 -1.95 -19.68 -10.17
C MET A 899 -2.98 -20.77 -10.00
N GLU A 900 -2.50 -21.99 -9.72
CA GLU A 900 -3.37 -23.13 -9.48
C GLU A 900 -3.81 -23.17 -8.01
N LEU A 901 -5.02 -23.65 -7.74
CA LEU A 901 -5.48 -23.85 -6.37
C LEU A 901 -4.69 -25.00 -5.74
N TRP A 902 -4.13 -24.80 -4.55
CA TRP A 902 -3.49 -25.86 -3.78
C TRP A 902 -4.56 -26.85 -3.27
N PRO A 903 -4.43 -28.15 -3.54
CA PRO A 903 -5.40 -29.13 -3.07
C PRO A 903 -5.28 -29.32 -1.55
N THR A 904 -6.41 -29.38 -0.86
CA THR A 904 -6.46 -29.49 0.60
C THR A 904 -7.38 -30.62 1.04
N ASP A 905 -7.01 -31.26 2.16
CA ASP A 905 -7.86 -32.23 2.86
C ASP A 905 -8.52 -31.55 4.07
N ALA A 906 -9.85 -31.39 4.00
CA ALA A 906 -10.61 -30.70 5.03
C ALA A 906 -10.62 -31.45 6.38
N GLU A 907 -10.52 -32.78 6.38
CA GLU A 907 -10.52 -33.59 7.60
C GLU A 907 -9.18 -33.44 8.33
N GLU A 908 -8.06 -33.53 7.61
CA GLU A 908 -6.74 -33.30 8.19
C GLU A 908 -6.60 -31.88 8.77
N ILE A 909 -7.10 -30.87 8.06
CA ILE A 909 -7.11 -29.48 8.54
C ILE A 909 -7.93 -29.35 9.82
N ALA A 910 -9.09 -30.00 9.90
CA ALA A 910 -9.94 -29.96 11.09
C ALA A 910 -9.24 -30.57 12.32
N LEU A 911 -8.51 -31.69 12.14
CA LEU A 911 -7.77 -32.37 13.21
C LEU A 911 -6.60 -31.54 13.75
N LEU A 912 -6.02 -30.65 12.94
CA LEU A 912 -4.91 -29.80 13.37
C LEU A 912 -5.37 -28.60 14.22
N ARG A 913 -6.63 -28.20 14.10
CA ARG A 913 -7.14 -26.93 14.65
C ARG A 913 -6.87 -26.77 16.15
N GLU A 914 -7.22 -27.77 16.96
CA GLU A 914 -7.08 -27.71 18.41
C GLU A 914 -5.61 -27.54 18.84
N ARG A 915 -4.71 -28.33 18.24
CA ARG A 915 -3.26 -28.27 18.51
C ARG A 915 -2.67 -26.92 18.11
N VAL A 916 -3.11 -26.35 16.99
CA VAL A 916 -2.64 -25.05 16.50
C VAL A 916 -3.12 -23.91 17.39
N ASP A 917 -4.35 -23.99 17.89
CA ASP A 917 -4.91 -23.01 18.83
C ASP A 917 -4.15 -23.04 20.17
N GLU A 918 -3.82 -24.23 20.68
CA GLU A 918 -2.99 -24.38 21.88
C GLU A 918 -1.58 -23.81 21.68
N ALA A 919 -0.91 -24.18 20.59
CA ALA A 919 0.42 -23.65 20.25
C ALA A 919 0.40 -22.12 20.07
N SER A 920 -0.69 -21.57 19.52
CA SER A 920 -0.89 -20.13 19.40
C SER A 920 -0.97 -19.43 20.76
N ARG A 921 -1.64 -20.03 21.75
CA ARG A 921 -1.70 -19.51 23.12
C ARG A 921 -0.32 -19.51 23.78
N VAL A 922 0.43 -20.60 23.64
CA VAL A 922 1.82 -20.71 24.13
C VAL A 922 2.68 -19.60 23.53
N ALA A 923 2.59 -19.39 22.21
CA ALA A 923 3.35 -18.35 21.53
C ALA A 923 3.03 -16.94 22.04
N ILE A 924 1.75 -16.63 22.29
CA ILE A 924 1.34 -15.33 22.85
C ILE A 924 1.93 -15.13 24.25
N ASN A 925 1.92 -16.15 25.10
CA ASN A 925 2.46 -16.06 26.46
C ASN A 925 3.98 -15.86 26.45
N GLU A 926 4.71 -16.63 25.65
CA GLU A 926 6.18 -16.49 25.54
C GLU A 926 6.57 -15.09 25.04
N LEU A 927 5.84 -14.53 24.07
CA LEU A 927 6.08 -13.16 23.59
C LEU A 927 5.80 -12.10 24.67
N LYS A 928 4.76 -12.29 25.49
CA LYS A 928 4.47 -11.41 26.63
C LYS A 928 5.59 -11.44 27.68
N GLU A 929 6.12 -12.62 28.00
CA GLU A 929 7.24 -12.79 28.94
C GLU A 929 8.53 -12.12 28.43
N GLN A 930 8.86 -12.33 27.16
CA GLN A 930 10.02 -11.69 26.52
C GLN A 930 9.90 -10.16 26.51
N ALA A 931 8.69 -9.62 26.31
CA ALA A 931 8.43 -8.18 26.41
C ALA A 931 8.53 -7.65 27.86
N GLY A 932 8.10 -8.44 28.85
CA GLY A 932 8.20 -8.12 30.28
C GLY A 932 9.65 -8.06 30.78
N MET A 933 10.49 -9.01 30.38
CA MET A 933 11.92 -9.03 30.73
C MET A 933 12.70 -7.83 30.13
N LYS A 934 12.35 -7.38 28.92
CA LYS A 934 12.99 -6.19 28.33
C LYS A 934 12.71 -4.90 29.12
N LYS A 935 11.52 -4.79 29.74
CA LYS A 935 11.16 -3.64 30.61
C LYS A 935 11.91 -3.64 31.94
N SER A 936 12.18 -4.80 32.55
CA SER A 936 12.92 -4.88 33.82
C SER A 936 14.42 -4.57 33.66
N VAL A 937 15.02 -4.97 32.54
CA VAL A 937 16.43 -4.66 32.21
C VAL A 937 16.62 -3.18 31.85
N HIS A 938 15.69 -2.58 31.09
CA HIS A 938 15.73 -1.14 30.79
C HIS A 938 15.47 -0.27 32.03
N GLY A 939 14.63 -0.71 32.97
CA GLY A 939 14.40 0.00 34.24
C GLY A 939 15.65 0.08 35.12
N ARG A 940 16.56 -0.91 35.04
CA ARG A 940 17.81 -0.93 35.81
C ARG A 940 18.95 -0.15 35.13
N LYS A 941 18.97 -0.08 33.79
CA LYS A 941 19.99 0.63 33.02
C LYS A 941 19.75 2.14 32.92
N ARG A 942 18.48 2.58 32.93
CA ARG A 942 18.10 4.01 32.84
C ARG A 942 18.46 4.85 34.08
N ARG A 943 18.97 4.22 35.15
CA ARG A 943 19.48 4.92 36.34
C ARG A 943 20.99 5.22 36.28
N LYS A 944 21.71 4.81 35.23
CA LYS A 944 23.18 4.90 35.16
C LYS A 944 23.77 5.68 33.98
N GLU A 945 23.00 6.08 32.98
CA GLU A 945 23.52 6.76 31.79
C GLU A 945 22.62 7.96 31.43
N GLU A 946 22.80 9.08 32.15
CA GLU A 946 22.50 10.42 31.63
C GLU A 946 23.83 11.03 31.16
N GLY A 947 24.05 11.03 29.84
CA GLY A 947 25.18 11.73 29.22
C GLY A 947 25.60 11.12 27.89
N GLY A 948 25.25 11.79 26.78
CA GLY A 948 25.77 11.52 25.44
C GLY A 948 24.69 11.13 24.43
N GLY A 949 24.32 12.08 23.58
CA GLY A 949 23.37 11.85 22.49
C GLY A 949 24.02 11.22 21.28
N ASP A 950 23.33 10.25 20.68
CA ASP A 950 23.39 9.95 19.25
C ASP A 950 22.12 9.16 18.89
N ASP A 951 21.17 9.80 18.22
CA ASP A 951 19.82 9.28 17.98
C ASP A 951 19.49 9.32 16.48
N ARG A 952 20.39 8.78 15.66
CA ARG A 952 20.20 8.55 14.23
C ARG A 952 20.82 7.23 13.80
N ASP A 953 20.13 6.13 14.06
CA ASP A 953 20.32 4.83 13.38
C ASP A 953 19.16 3.88 13.74
N ARG A 954 17.93 4.28 13.36
CA ARG A 954 16.75 3.41 13.42
C ARG A 954 16.40 3.03 11.98
N ASP A 955 16.83 1.85 11.56
CA ASP A 955 16.39 1.25 10.30
C ASP A 955 14.85 1.16 10.32
N ASP A 956 14.24 1.74 9.30
CA ASP A 956 12.81 2.01 9.16
C ASP A 956 12.01 0.72 8.91
N ASP A 957 11.26 0.29 9.93
CA ASP A 957 10.17 -0.70 9.86
C ASP A 957 8.96 -0.17 10.67
N THR A 958 8.65 1.12 10.55
CA THR A 958 7.39 1.70 11.05
C THR A 958 6.55 2.19 9.89
N VAL A 959 5.90 1.26 9.19
CA VAL A 959 4.57 1.55 8.62
C VAL A 959 3.57 1.57 9.76
N GLU A 960 3.57 2.67 10.54
CA GLU A 960 2.47 3.01 11.43
C GLU A 960 1.34 3.59 10.58
N ALA A 961 0.24 2.84 10.49
CA ALA A 961 -1.03 3.39 10.07
C ALA A 961 -1.48 4.44 11.12
N GLY A 962 -1.51 5.70 10.69
CA GLY A 962 -2.34 6.79 11.23
C GLY A 962 -2.79 6.74 12.69
N MET A 963 -1.89 6.96 13.65
CA MET A 963 -2.25 7.45 14.99
C MET A 963 -1.46 8.72 15.34
N PRO A 964 -2.09 9.77 15.89
CA PRO A 964 -1.38 11.00 16.26
C PRO A 964 -0.50 10.77 17.50
N SER A 965 0.81 10.99 17.36
CA SER A 965 1.73 10.97 18.50
C SER A 965 1.44 12.14 19.47
N ARG A 966 1.10 11.82 20.72
CA ARG A 966 0.90 12.82 21.79
C ARG A 966 2.25 13.46 22.16
N LYS A 967 2.45 14.74 21.79
CA LYS A 967 3.54 15.56 22.35
C LYS A 967 3.39 15.69 23.87
N LYS A 968 4.42 15.27 24.62
CA LYS A 968 4.54 15.58 26.05
C LYS A 968 4.79 17.08 26.25
N ARG A 969 3.95 17.73 27.07
CA ARG A 969 4.16 19.10 27.56
C ARG A 969 5.42 19.18 28.44
N PRO A 970 6.20 20.28 28.41
CA PRO A 970 7.30 20.48 29.34
C PRO A 970 6.77 20.81 30.74
N LYS A 971 7.37 20.21 31.77
CA LYS A 971 7.15 20.56 33.18
C LYS A 971 7.72 21.96 33.44
N MET A 972 6.88 22.89 33.88
CA MET A 972 7.33 24.12 34.54
C MET A 972 8.09 23.77 35.81
N ARG A 973 9.29 24.34 35.97
CA ARG A 973 10.06 24.34 37.22
C ARG A 973 9.38 25.27 38.24
N ARG A 974 9.17 24.76 39.45
CA ARG A 974 9.34 25.53 40.68
C ARG A 974 10.61 25.03 41.35
#